data_AF-A0A517QFB8-F1
#
_entry.id   AF-A0A517QFB8-F1
#
_cell.length_a   1.000
_cell.length_b   1.000
_cell.length_c   1.000
_cell.angle_alpha   90.00
_cell.angle_beta   90.00
_cell.angle_gamma   90.00
#
_symmetry.space_group_name_H-M   'P 1'
#
loop_
_entity.id
_entity.type
_entity.pdbx_description
1 polymer ?
#
loop_
_entity_poly.entity_id
_entity_poly.type
_entity_poly.pdbx_seq_one_letter_code
_entity_poly.pdbx_strand_id
1 'polypeptide(L)'
;MGAGGLRLFAYDPLLVTIANNIIAGNISPSNSQAEGDFSGIANIVQESIEGLLDPVLRDNGGFTKTYALLVDSAAINAGDNSAVINAGLFNDQRGIGFPRIFDGSTDVGAFEYLGSHFLVDSAVDFDDGNYSAGNLSLREAIKLSNESATADTITFDASFFDQTLIIYNELVITDDVTIIGHGAEHLTLSGSGPNRLFRIDDGEAEASISVELSNFTLSNGFANYTSGGAIHSLETLTISDVVFADNQASVLNNGSVFAGNYGGAIYSAGDLTVTNSTFVRNSADWYGGAIYSTEGLLSITGCDFTENQTSYSGGAILVQNGDLTVASSTFTQNSSDTLGGGIFLSQGVLTVSDSVFTENSTGTGGAIFHQISSSFPPVFTEMTITDCTFQGNTASTNGGAVYYGSDLILYSSYHNAYIENSRFSENSASSGGALALKGNNVLVSGSTFFKNTAINWGGGIDDSSRNLTVQNSLFEKNSVNSWGGAIFSERSLILQNSTLSGNTALVVGGGIAFANSASSFEIINSTLTGNAAVRIGGGIYSFGSVSGTLTNSIIAGNTAPSTPQVGLWNTRNNSIIQDSVEGLLDPVLRDNGGVTKTHALLPGSAAIDGGDNDALDDTNQNIINRRAITQDQRGTGFERIVGEAIDIGAFEVQHTLAQVELRMVDEKTTTDSNGESVTLPDNLTWVDEWSGYWLEIWISTPASTDPGVLSATMNLSYNTAITTAVSIEYGAGFTINQTGTINDLTGMIENLSAETDLADLGDGQSVLFARIRFESTASDGIDLDLAGQMMIPQSPEFTLYQTEVQLVGGLATEEVHGPAPETLVFANPFDLNDDDKIDFRDLVLFISVYNSDPRESNSDYAWFADLDQSHNVNFRDLISFVSNYGSSKAGQSTVNSPKGFPDSWNKQLTVEPTLLPQLSARPVEQGEAETMLGSVVDSLDPQLTPAENDKLAQVNIEVVDLPEGVLSNTVHDTIYIDVNAAGYGWFVDDTPDDNSGYYATGPYTLVAAPFGSSAALGTIDLRSVILHELGHLLGLDHGPDDVMQATLVPGQRRLLNWESAADAFFSELSTNETELNTF
;
A
#
# COMPACT_ATOMS: atom_id res chain seq x y z
N MET A 1 -67.78 -9.08 39.51
CA MET A 1 -66.75 -8.12 39.10
C MET A 1 -67.43 -7.21 38.08
N GLY A 2 -67.75 -5.99 38.49
CA GLY A 2 -68.63 -5.08 37.75
C GLY A 2 -67.88 -4.36 36.62
N ALA A 3 -68.56 -4.21 35.49
CA ALA A 3 -68.34 -3.24 34.42
C ALA A 3 -66.87 -2.89 34.13
N GLY A 4 -66.17 -3.76 33.39
CA GLY A 4 -64.85 -3.43 32.84
C GLY A 4 -65.00 -2.30 31.83
N GLY A 5 -64.63 -1.10 32.23
CA GLY A 5 -64.23 -0.09 31.27
C GLY A 5 -62.86 -0.43 30.67
N LEU A 6 -62.55 0.14 29.52
CA LEU A 6 -61.23 -0.01 28.89
C LEU A 6 -60.22 0.81 29.72
N ARG A 7 -59.08 0.20 30.05
CA ARG A 7 -57.89 0.80 30.68
C ARG A 7 -56.75 -0.21 30.56
N LEU A 8 -55.51 0.23 30.74
CA LEU A 8 -54.40 -0.70 30.89
C LEU A 8 -54.49 -1.36 32.28
N PHE A 9 -54.43 -2.70 32.35
CA PHE A 9 -54.57 -3.43 33.61
C PHE A 9 -53.52 -4.54 33.72
N ALA A 10 -52.79 -4.57 34.84
CA ALA A 10 -51.83 -5.62 35.16
C ALA A 10 -52.24 -6.32 36.47
N TYR A 11 -52.15 -7.66 36.50
CA TYR A 11 -52.43 -8.47 37.69
C TYR A 11 -51.11 -8.83 38.39
N ASP A 12 -51.02 -8.51 39.68
CA ASP A 12 -49.93 -8.87 40.59
C ASP A 12 -49.65 -10.40 40.50
N PRO A 13 -48.41 -10.85 40.21
CA PRO A 13 -47.12 -10.16 40.44
C PRO A 13 -46.33 -9.75 39.19
N LEU A 14 -46.97 -9.56 38.04
CA LEU A 14 -46.25 -9.17 36.83
C LEU A 14 -46.10 -7.64 36.76
N LEU A 15 -44.88 -7.15 37.05
CA LEU A 15 -44.46 -5.79 36.69
C LEU A 15 -44.47 -5.67 35.16
N VAL A 16 -45.26 -4.73 34.62
CA VAL A 16 -45.33 -4.48 33.18
C VAL A 16 -44.52 -3.23 32.84
N THR A 17 -43.48 -3.38 32.02
CA THR A 17 -42.68 -2.26 31.54
C THR A 17 -43.24 -1.73 30.22
N ILE A 18 -43.48 -0.42 30.15
CA ILE A 18 -43.94 0.29 28.94
C ILE A 18 -43.01 1.47 28.63
N ALA A 19 -42.74 1.75 27.36
CA ALA A 19 -41.97 2.91 26.94
C ALA A 19 -42.57 3.54 25.67
N ASN A 20 -42.60 4.86 25.58
CA ASN A 20 -43.17 5.61 24.45
C ASN A 20 -44.66 5.32 24.17
N ASN A 21 -45.47 5.10 25.21
CA ASN A 21 -46.90 4.82 25.05
C ASN A 21 -47.80 6.01 25.45
N ILE A 22 -48.85 6.23 24.66
CA ILE A 22 -49.99 7.08 25.04
C ILE A 22 -51.11 6.19 25.59
N ILE A 23 -51.55 6.47 26.82
CA ILE A 23 -52.71 5.84 27.44
C ILE A 23 -53.67 6.95 27.88
N ALA A 24 -54.61 7.30 26.99
CA ALA A 24 -55.53 8.40 27.24
C ALA A 24 -56.93 8.18 26.68
N GLY A 25 -57.92 8.85 27.28
CA GLY A 25 -59.32 8.83 26.81
C GLY A 25 -60.09 7.54 27.07
N ASN A 26 -59.53 6.61 27.85
CA ASN A 26 -60.21 5.35 28.14
C ASN A 26 -61.26 5.55 29.25
N ILE A 27 -62.44 4.94 29.09
CA ILE A 27 -63.55 5.08 30.04
C ILE A 27 -63.53 3.89 31.00
N SER A 28 -63.27 4.15 32.29
CA SER A 28 -63.31 3.18 33.40
C SER A 28 -64.20 3.67 34.54
N PRO A 29 -64.90 2.77 35.29
CA PRO A 29 -65.64 3.17 36.49
C PRO A 29 -64.81 3.90 37.56
N SER A 30 -63.49 3.77 37.53
CA SER A 30 -62.56 4.39 38.47
C SER A 30 -61.88 5.66 37.95
N ASN A 31 -62.14 6.10 36.71
CA ASN A 31 -61.41 7.18 36.02
C ASN A 31 -59.88 7.07 36.19
N SER A 32 -59.33 5.88 35.93
CA SER A 32 -57.90 5.63 35.96
C SER A 32 -57.52 4.90 34.68
N GLN A 33 -56.59 5.49 33.93
CA GLN A 33 -56.10 5.01 32.63
C GLN A 33 -55.23 3.75 32.74
N ALA A 34 -54.58 3.53 33.88
CA ALA A 34 -53.77 2.35 34.17
C ALA A 34 -53.94 1.91 35.64
N GLU A 35 -54.14 0.60 35.89
CA GLU A 35 -54.24 0.01 37.24
C GLU A 35 -53.38 -1.27 37.35
N GLY A 36 -52.51 -1.32 38.36
CA GLY A 36 -51.50 -2.38 38.56
C GLY A 36 -50.09 -1.79 38.71
N ASP A 37 -49.07 -2.66 38.77
CA ASP A 37 -47.66 -2.26 38.85
C ASP A 37 -47.08 -2.09 37.43
N PHE A 38 -46.83 -0.83 37.05
CA PHE A 38 -46.20 -0.46 35.78
C PHE A 38 -44.89 0.30 36.03
N SER A 39 -43.90 0.07 35.18
CA SER A 39 -42.65 0.83 35.13
C SER A 39 -42.32 1.27 33.71
N GLY A 40 -41.40 2.22 33.56
CA GLY A 40 -40.83 2.60 32.27
C GLY A 40 -40.76 4.10 32.05
N ILE A 41 -40.43 4.51 30.82
CA ILE A 41 -39.95 5.85 30.48
C ILE A 41 -40.76 6.46 29.34
N ALA A 42 -40.84 7.79 29.31
CA ALA A 42 -41.45 8.56 28.21
C ALA A 42 -42.87 8.08 27.82
N ASN A 43 -43.74 7.80 28.80
CA ASN A 43 -45.15 7.49 28.56
C ASN A 43 -46.03 8.68 28.94
N ILE A 44 -47.13 8.89 28.20
CA ILE A 44 -48.14 9.90 28.52
C ILE A 44 -49.43 9.18 28.96
N VAL A 45 -49.80 9.40 30.23
CA VAL A 45 -51.00 8.80 30.84
C VAL A 45 -51.91 9.91 31.36
N GLN A 46 -53.04 10.14 30.71
CA GLN A 46 -53.97 11.23 31.06
C GLN A 46 -55.42 10.90 30.71
N GLU A 47 -56.39 11.51 31.41
CA GLU A 47 -57.79 11.12 31.25
C GLU A 47 -58.41 11.47 29.88
N SER A 48 -57.95 12.53 29.21
CA SER A 48 -58.51 13.03 27.95
C SER A 48 -57.50 12.93 26.80
N ILE A 49 -57.97 12.73 25.57
CA ILE A 49 -57.16 12.86 24.35
C ILE A 49 -57.06 14.31 23.83
N GLU A 50 -57.82 15.23 24.43
CA GLU A 50 -57.86 16.63 24.01
C GLU A 50 -56.48 17.27 24.07
N GLY A 51 -56.07 17.94 22.99
CA GLY A 51 -54.74 18.54 22.85
C GLY A 51 -53.60 17.53 22.63
N LEU A 52 -53.90 16.23 22.57
CA LEU A 52 -52.89 15.17 22.38
C LEU A 52 -53.03 14.44 21.03
N LEU A 53 -54.22 13.92 20.75
CA LEU A 53 -54.52 13.11 19.55
C LEU A 53 -55.68 13.72 18.74
N ASP A 54 -55.69 13.50 17.42
CA ASP A 54 -56.91 13.69 16.62
C ASP A 54 -58.04 12.87 17.26
N PRO A 55 -59.23 13.44 17.53
CA PRO A 55 -60.32 12.67 18.13
C PRO A 55 -60.91 11.60 17.22
N VAL A 56 -60.51 11.54 15.94
CA VAL A 56 -61.00 10.60 14.94
C VAL A 56 -59.88 9.71 14.44
N LEU A 57 -60.11 8.40 14.45
CA LEU A 57 -59.22 7.42 13.83
C LEU A 57 -59.35 7.52 12.31
N ARG A 58 -58.27 7.89 11.61
CA ARG A 58 -58.28 8.18 10.18
C ARG A 58 -57.23 7.37 9.43
N ASP A 59 -57.41 7.35 8.12
CA ASP A 59 -56.34 6.92 7.22
C ASP A 59 -55.34 8.08 7.11
N ASN A 60 -54.13 7.88 7.62
CA ASN A 60 -53.05 8.87 7.63
C ASN A 60 -51.85 8.37 6.80
N GLY A 61 -52.12 7.60 5.73
CA GLY A 61 -51.14 7.20 4.73
C GLY A 61 -50.46 5.84 4.94
N GLY A 62 -50.86 5.06 5.95
CA GLY A 62 -50.26 3.76 6.27
C GLY A 62 -51.16 2.55 6.03
N PHE A 63 -50.63 1.34 6.24
CA PHE A 63 -51.39 0.08 6.07
C PHE A 63 -52.61 -0.04 7.01
N THR A 64 -52.63 0.71 8.11
CA THR A 64 -53.73 0.74 9.06
C THR A 64 -54.07 2.18 9.46
N LYS A 65 -55.34 2.41 9.83
CA LYS A 65 -55.77 3.71 10.35
C LYS A 65 -55.08 4.01 11.67
N THR A 66 -54.69 5.26 11.88
CA THR A 66 -53.98 5.72 13.09
C THR A 66 -54.64 6.98 13.66
N TYR A 67 -54.35 7.27 14.94
CA TYR A 67 -54.62 8.56 15.55
C TYR A 67 -53.38 9.43 15.36
N ALA A 68 -53.50 10.50 14.58
CA ALA A 68 -52.43 11.46 14.41
C ALA A 68 -52.23 12.29 15.68
N LEU A 69 -51.01 12.78 15.91
CA LEU A 69 -50.76 13.81 16.91
C LEU A 69 -51.30 15.16 16.43
N LEU A 70 -51.79 15.99 17.35
CA LEU A 70 -52.13 17.38 17.04
C LEU A 70 -50.86 18.24 16.97
N VAL A 71 -50.89 19.33 16.19
CA VAL A 71 -49.73 20.23 15.91
C VAL A 71 -49.00 20.75 17.15
N ASP A 72 -49.66 20.83 18.31
CA ASP A 72 -49.08 21.27 19.59
C ASP A 72 -49.11 20.15 20.65
N SER A 73 -49.14 18.89 20.22
CA SER A 73 -49.25 17.75 21.12
C SER A 73 -48.01 17.62 22.00
N ALA A 74 -48.23 17.43 23.31
CA ALA A 74 -47.15 17.16 24.26
C ALA A 74 -46.43 15.81 24.01
N ALA A 75 -46.92 15.00 23.06
CA ALA A 75 -46.28 13.77 22.63
C ALA A 75 -45.18 13.98 21.60
N ILE A 76 -45.17 15.14 20.91
CA ILE A 76 -44.18 15.45 19.88
C ILE A 76 -42.80 15.63 20.50
N ASN A 77 -41.79 14.94 19.95
CA ASN A 77 -40.40 14.89 20.36
C ASN A 77 -40.17 14.53 21.84
N ALA A 78 -41.15 13.89 22.50
CA ALA A 78 -41.14 13.62 23.93
C ALA A 78 -40.80 12.16 24.30
N GLY A 79 -40.51 11.33 23.29
CA GLY A 79 -40.16 9.92 23.43
C GLY A 79 -38.69 9.66 23.78
N ASP A 80 -38.38 8.40 24.05
CA ASP A 80 -37.02 7.90 24.26
C ASP A 80 -36.53 7.09 23.03
N ASN A 81 -35.54 7.63 22.31
CA ASN A 81 -34.95 6.96 21.13
C ASN A 81 -34.32 5.61 21.48
N SER A 82 -33.72 5.48 22.67
CA SER A 82 -33.06 4.25 23.09
C SER A 82 -34.04 3.08 23.16
N ALA A 83 -35.25 3.31 23.67
CA ALA A 83 -36.32 2.32 23.70
C ALA A 83 -36.77 1.87 22.29
N VAL A 84 -36.84 2.80 21.32
CA VAL A 84 -37.19 2.51 19.92
C VAL A 84 -36.14 1.64 19.25
N ILE A 85 -34.87 2.05 19.37
CA ILE A 85 -33.72 1.33 18.79
C ILE A 85 -33.63 -0.08 19.36
N ASN A 86 -33.73 -0.22 20.68
CA ASN A 86 -33.69 -1.53 21.34
C ASN A 86 -34.86 -2.46 20.94
N ALA A 87 -35.99 -1.88 20.53
CA ALA A 87 -37.15 -2.63 20.06
C ALA A 87 -37.08 -2.98 18.55
N GLY A 88 -36.08 -2.48 17.81
CA GLY A 88 -35.97 -2.67 16.37
C GLY A 88 -37.11 -2.01 15.58
N LEU A 89 -37.65 -0.90 16.08
CA LEU A 89 -38.73 -0.16 15.44
C LEU A 89 -38.16 0.95 14.56
N PHE A 90 -38.13 0.73 13.25
CA PHE A 90 -37.61 1.72 12.29
C PHE A 90 -38.69 2.68 11.77
N ASN A 91 -39.94 2.23 11.77
CA ASN A 91 -41.10 3.00 11.31
C ASN A 91 -42.17 3.06 12.40
N ASP A 92 -43.02 4.08 12.36
CA ASP A 92 -44.24 4.10 13.16
C ASP A 92 -45.28 3.10 12.64
N GLN A 93 -46.49 3.09 13.22
CA GLN A 93 -47.53 2.12 12.86
C GLN A 93 -47.95 2.16 11.37
N ARG A 94 -47.74 3.28 10.68
CA ARG A 94 -48.11 3.43 9.27
C ARG A 94 -47.24 2.56 8.36
N GLY A 95 -46.02 2.24 8.80
CA GLY A 95 -45.08 1.37 8.11
C GLY A 95 -44.03 2.15 7.32
N ILE A 96 -43.42 1.48 6.34
CA ILE A 96 -42.35 2.02 5.51
C ILE A 96 -42.76 3.37 4.89
N GLY A 97 -41.87 4.37 4.98
CA GLY A 97 -42.14 5.76 4.59
C GLY A 97 -42.57 6.67 5.75
N PHE A 98 -42.73 6.12 6.97
CA PHE A 98 -43.08 6.88 8.17
C PHE A 98 -42.07 6.54 9.28
N PRO A 99 -40.91 7.22 9.33
CA PRO A 99 -39.82 6.88 10.24
C PRO A 99 -40.27 7.00 11.70
N ARG A 100 -39.66 6.19 12.57
CA ARG A 100 -39.98 6.18 14.00
C ARG A 100 -39.20 7.22 14.81
N ILE A 101 -38.08 7.68 14.29
CA ILE A 101 -37.29 8.77 14.86
C ILE A 101 -37.22 9.83 13.76
N PHE A 102 -37.75 11.02 14.02
CA PHE A 102 -37.78 12.14 13.09
C PHE A 102 -37.32 13.42 13.82
N ASP A 103 -36.61 14.32 13.12
CA ASP A 103 -36.02 15.53 13.74
C ASP A 103 -35.19 15.21 15.02
N GLY A 104 -34.46 14.10 14.99
CA GLY A 104 -33.57 13.66 16.07
C GLY A 104 -34.25 13.08 17.32
N SER A 105 -35.59 13.07 17.40
CA SER A 105 -36.34 12.52 18.53
C SER A 105 -37.43 11.55 18.05
N THR A 106 -38.00 10.77 18.95
CA THR A 106 -39.20 9.96 18.68
C THR A 106 -40.37 10.57 19.42
N ASP A 107 -41.56 10.43 18.86
CA ASP A 107 -42.79 10.79 19.52
C ASP A 107 -43.27 9.70 20.48
N VAL A 108 -44.02 10.12 21.49
CA VAL A 108 -44.74 9.19 22.37
C VAL A 108 -46.00 8.71 21.65
N GLY A 109 -46.22 7.40 21.52
CA GLY A 109 -47.42 6.82 20.91
C GLY A 109 -47.14 5.96 19.69
N ALA A 110 -48.15 5.67 18.86
CA ALA A 110 -48.00 4.79 17.68
C ALA A 110 -47.75 5.56 16.37
N PHE A 111 -47.70 6.89 16.43
CA PHE A 111 -47.64 7.80 15.29
C PHE A 111 -46.50 8.81 15.53
N GLU A 112 -45.71 9.05 14.50
CA GLU A 112 -44.65 10.05 14.45
C GLU A 112 -45.13 11.29 13.67
N TYR A 113 -45.08 12.47 14.27
CA TYR A 113 -45.52 13.71 13.67
C TYR A 113 -44.44 14.27 12.75
N LEU A 114 -44.75 14.29 11.45
CA LEU A 114 -43.85 14.77 10.39
C LEU A 114 -44.18 16.21 9.95
N GLY A 115 -44.96 16.96 10.73
CA GLY A 115 -45.47 18.26 10.27
C GLY A 115 -46.50 18.15 9.15
N SER A 116 -46.38 19.04 8.17
CA SER A 116 -47.08 18.96 6.90
C SER A 116 -46.46 17.86 6.03
N HIS A 117 -47.25 16.88 5.59
CA HIS A 117 -46.75 15.65 4.97
C HIS A 117 -47.44 15.34 3.65
N PHE A 118 -46.65 15.06 2.61
CA PHE A 118 -47.11 14.64 1.30
C PHE A 118 -46.60 13.23 0.97
N LEU A 119 -47.52 12.31 0.69
CA LEU A 119 -47.20 10.93 0.27
C LEU A 119 -47.35 10.81 -1.25
N VAL A 120 -46.22 10.74 -1.96
CA VAL A 120 -46.20 10.49 -3.41
C VAL A 120 -46.71 9.08 -3.66
N ASP A 121 -47.82 8.98 -4.39
CA ASP A 121 -48.49 7.70 -4.69
C ASP A 121 -48.80 7.53 -6.20
N SER A 122 -48.23 8.39 -7.05
CA SER A 122 -48.20 8.25 -8.51
C SER A 122 -46.77 8.05 -9.04
N ALA A 123 -46.56 6.97 -9.80
CA ALA A 123 -45.29 6.70 -10.48
C ALA A 123 -45.01 7.64 -11.66
N VAL A 124 -46.03 8.38 -12.10
CA VAL A 124 -45.94 9.26 -13.27
C VAL A 124 -45.77 10.70 -12.80
N ASP A 125 -44.63 11.29 -13.15
CA ASP A 125 -44.26 12.64 -12.74
C ASP A 125 -44.90 13.74 -13.62
N PHE A 126 -46.24 13.87 -13.55
CA PHE A 126 -46.99 14.94 -14.19
C PHE A 126 -47.76 15.78 -13.15
N ASP A 127 -47.83 17.09 -13.40
CA ASP A 127 -48.75 18.00 -12.71
C ASP A 127 -50.05 18.06 -13.51
N ASP A 128 -51.04 17.27 -13.09
CA ASP A 128 -52.39 17.26 -13.68
C ASP A 128 -53.44 17.91 -12.75
N GLY A 129 -53.01 18.28 -11.53
CA GLY A 129 -53.82 18.92 -10.50
C GLY A 129 -54.73 17.95 -9.75
N ASN A 130 -54.51 16.64 -9.86
CA ASN A 130 -55.31 15.61 -9.22
C ASN A 130 -54.58 15.00 -8.00
N TYR A 131 -54.72 15.63 -6.84
CA TYR A 131 -54.11 15.16 -5.59
C TYR A 131 -54.91 14.06 -4.86
N SER A 132 -55.81 13.34 -5.56
CA SER A 132 -56.56 12.25 -4.94
C SER A 132 -55.71 10.99 -4.82
N ALA A 133 -55.99 10.15 -3.82
CA ALA A 133 -55.22 8.93 -3.55
C ALA A 133 -54.93 8.10 -4.83
N GLY A 134 -53.66 7.77 -5.01
CA GLY A 134 -53.07 7.09 -6.18
C GLY A 134 -52.75 8.01 -7.36
N ASN A 135 -52.73 9.34 -7.16
CA ASN A 135 -52.49 10.31 -8.23
C ASN A 135 -51.51 11.43 -7.84
N LEU A 136 -51.09 11.55 -6.58
CA LEU A 136 -50.15 12.61 -6.18
C LEU A 136 -48.74 12.27 -6.67
N SER A 137 -48.25 13.03 -7.65
CA SER A 137 -46.87 12.87 -8.16
C SER A 137 -45.84 13.62 -7.32
N LEU A 138 -44.55 13.32 -7.50
CA LEU A 138 -43.46 14.04 -6.81
C LEU A 138 -43.47 15.53 -7.15
N ARG A 139 -43.66 15.88 -8.43
CA ARG A 139 -43.81 17.28 -8.86
C ARG A 139 -44.97 18.00 -8.21
N GLU A 140 -46.10 17.34 -8.03
CA GLU A 140 -47.26 17.92 -7.35
C GLU A 140 -47.02 18.08 -5.86
N ALA A 141 -46.38 17.10 -5.21
CA ALA A 141 -45.99 17.19 -3.81
C ALA A 141 -45.03 18.37 -3.56
N ILE A 142 -44.01 18.54 -4.40
CA ILE A 142 -43.07 19.68 -4.32
C ILE A 142 -43.81 21.01 -4.55
N LYS A 143 -44.72 21.06 -5.53
CA LYS A 143 -45.52 22.26 -5.79
C LYS A 143 -46.38 22.66 -4.60
N LEU A 144 -47.01 21.68 -3.92
CA LEU A 144 -47.79 21.93 -2.71
C LEU A 144 -46.89 22.39 -1.56
N SER A 145 -45.68 21.85 -1.47
CA SER A 145 -44.70 22.26 -0.46
C SER A 145 -44.22 23.70 -0.68
N ASN A 146 -43.88 24.07 -1.91
CA ASN A 146 -43.52 25.45 -2.26
C ASN A 146 -44.64 26.49 -1.99
N GLU A 147 -45.91 26.06 -1.88
CA GLU A 147 -47.05 26.92 -1.55
C GLU A 147 -47.38 26.93 -0.04
N SER A 148 -46.66 26.12 0.75
CA SER A 148 -46.81 26.01 2.19
C SER A 148 -46.28 27.26 2.90
N ALA A 149 -46.60 27.38 4.19
CA ALA A 149 -46.08 28.46 5.04
C ALA A 149 -45.12 27.91 6.13
N THR A 150 -44.89 26.61 6.10
CA THR A 150 -44.12 25.84 7.08
C THR A 150 -43.39 24.74 6.34
N ALA A 151 -42.20 24.35 6.80
CA ALA A 151 -41.46 23.23 6.25
C ALA A 151 -42.32 21.95 6.15
N ASP A 152 -42.19 21.25 5.01
CA ASP A 152 -42.96 20.05 4.71
C ASP A 152 -42.06 18.81 4.54
N THR A 153 -42.64 17.64 4.71
CA THR A 153 -41.99 16.35 4.45
C THR A 153 -42.67 15.62 3.29
N ILE A 154 -41.89 15.22 2.28
CA ILE A 154 -42.33 14.40 1.15
C ILE A 154 -41.77 12.98 1.30
N THR A 155 -42.63 12.00 1.15
CA THR A 155 -42.27 10.56 1.19
C THR A 155 -42.92 9.81 0.04
N PHE A 156 -42.54 8.56 -0.15
CA PHE A 156 -43.04 7.73 -1.25
C PHE A 156 -43.91 6.59 -0.71
N ASP A 157 -45.00 6.28 -1.41
CA ASP A 157 -45.83 5.11 -1.12
C ASP A 157 -44.99 3.83 -1.22
N ALA A 158 -45.30 2.86 -0.35
CA ALA A 158 -44.58 1.59 -0.28
C ALA A 158 -44.64 0.80 -1.60
N SER A 159 -45.58 1.09 -2.50
CA SER A 159 -45.64 0.49 -3.83
C SER A 159 -44.44 0.85 -4.72
N PHE A 160 -43.67 1.90 -4.40
CA PHE A 160 -42.46 2.28 -5.16
C PHE A 160 -41.18 1.62 -4.69
N PHE A 161 -41.26 0.66 -3.78
CA PHE A 161 -40.11 -0.19 -3.42
C PHE A 161 -39.58 -0.95 -4.65
N ASP A 162 -38.27 -0.91 -4.86
CA ASP A 162 -37.54 -1.40 -6.03
C ASP A 162 -37.98 -0.81 -7.38
N GLN A 163 -38.45 0.45 -7.39
CA GLN A 163 -38.88 1.13 -8.61
C GLN A 163 -37.96 2.28 -9.04
N THR A 164 -37.99 2.54 -10.35
CA THR A 164 -37.40 3.74 -10.96
C THR A 164 -38.52 4.69 -11.42
N LEU A 165 -38.55 5.90 -10.87
CA LEU A 165 -39.39 6.99 -11.36
C LEU A 165 -38.62 7.83 -12.37
N ILE A 166 -39.24 8.07 -13.53
CA ILE A 166 -38.65 8.88 -14.60
C ILE A 166 -39.10 10.33 -14.44
N ILE A 167 -38.13 11.22 -14.28
CA ILE A 167 -38.33 12.67 -14.15
C ILE A 167 -38.14 13.33 -15.52
N TYR A 168 -39.25 13.74 -16.13
CA TYR A 168 -39.24 14.25 -17.51
C TYR A 168 -38.84 15.73 -17.64
N ASN A 169 -38.91 16.49 -16.55
CA ASN A 169 -38.50 17.89 -16.49
C ASN A 169 -37.91 18.19 -15.12
N GLU A 170 -37.12 19.25 -15.01
CA GLU A 170 -36.58 19.72 -13.73
C GLU A 170 -37.69 19.95 -12.68
N LEU A 171 -37.45 19.48 -11.45
CA LEU A 171 -38.26 19.70 -10.25
C LEU A 171 -37.70 20.92 -9.52
N VAL A 172 -38.52 21.96 -9.35
CA VAL A 172 -38.10 23.24 -8.75
C VAL A 172 -38.57 23.31 -7.31
N ILE A 173 -37.64 23.47 -6.37
CA ILE A 173 -37.88 23.63 -4.93
C ILE A 173 -37.57 25.08 -4.55
N THR A 174 -38.52 25.74 -3.90
CA THR A 174 -38.46 27.17 -3.54
C THR A 174 -38.86 27.44 -2.08
N ASP A 175 -39.04 26.40 -1.27
CA ASP A 175 -39.34 26.51 0.17
C ASP A 175 -38.67 25.33 0.91
N ASP A 176 -38.63 25.41 2.24
CA ASP A 176 -38.04 24.38 3.11
C ASP A 176 -38.75 23.03 2.92
N VAL A 177 -37.98 21.98 2.58
CA VAL A 177 -38.55 20.65 2.36
C VAL A 177 -37.58 19.52 2.69
N THR A 178 -38.11 18.48 3.33
CA THR A 178 -37.42 17.21 3.54
C THR A 178 -38.03 16.14 2.63
N ILE A 179 -37.22 15.47 1.80
CA ILE A 179 -37.64 14.38 0.90
C ILE A 179 -36.96 13.08 1.29
N ILE A 180 -37.74 12.05 1.60
CA ILE A 180 -37.26 10.76 2.13
C ILE A 180 -37.76 9.61 1.26
N GLY A 181 -36.83 8.82 0.73
CA GLY A 181 -37.10 7.59 -0.03
C GLY A 181 -37.13 6.31 0.81
N HIS A 182 -36.94 5.17 0.15
CA HIS A 182 -37.03 3.81 0.74
C HIS A 182 -35.68 3.13 1.00
N GLY A 183 -34.59 3.80 0.66
CA GLY A 183 -33.22 3.27 0.59
C GLY A 183 -32.64 3.45 -0.82
N ALA A 184 -31.34 3.70 -0.91
CA ALA A 184 -30.69 3.97 -2.20
C ALA A 184 -30.85 2.82 -3.21
N GLU A 185 -30.86 1.59 -2.71
CA GLU A 185 -31.07 0.36 -3.45
C GLU A 185 -32.54 0.11 -3.84
N HIS A 186 -33.49 0.82 -3.22
CA HIS A 186 -34.92 0.54 -3.30
C HIS A 186 -35.74 1.61 -4.01
N LEU A 187 -35.17 2.79 -4.28
CA LEU A 187 -35.87 3.84 -5.01
C LEU A 187 -34.89 4.60 -5.90
N THR A 188 -35.17 4.68 -7.20
CA THR A 188 -34.38 5.50 -8.13
C THR A 188 -35.23 6.61 -8.73
N LEU A 189 -34.76 7.84 -8.66
CA LEU A 189 -35.24 8.95 -9.49
C LEU A 189 -34.26 9.11 -10.65
N SER A 190 -34.76 9.05 -11.88
CA SER A 190 -33.91 9.11 -13.08
C SER A 190 -34.30 10.24 -14.02
N GLY A 191 -33.32 11.06 -14.41
CA GLY A 191 -33.49 12.15 -15.39
C GLY A 191 -33.66 11.68 -16.84
N SER A 192 -33.56 10.36 -17.10
CA SER A 192 -33.61 9.69 -18.41
C SER A 192 -32.54 10.12 -19.44
N GLY A 193 -31.53 10.91 -19.03
CA GLY A 193 -30.40 11.32 -19.86
C GLY A 193 -30.45 12.69 -20.54
N PRO A 194 -31.60 13.40 -20.72
CA PRO A 194 -31.59 14.77 -21.24
C PRO A 194 -31.93 15.86 -20.22
N ASN A 195 -32.31 15.52 -18.98
CA ASN A 195 -32.81 16.49 -18.01
C ASN A 195 -32.09 16.42 -16.67
N ARG A 196 -31.91 17.59 -16.05
CA ARG A 196 -31.61 17.71 -14.63
C ARG A 196 -32.82 17.28 -13.79
N LEU A 197 -32.58 16.68 -12.62
CA LEU A 197 -33.64 16.26 -11.71
C LEU A 197 -34.15 17.41 -10.85
N PHE A 198 -33.27 18.09 -10.11
CA PHE A 198 -33.66 19.14 -9.14
C PHE A 198 -32.98 20.48 -9.39
N ARG A 199 -33.75 21.56 -9.20
CA ARG A 199 -33.25 22.92 -9.00
C ARG A 199 -33.78 23.47 -7.69
N ILE A 200 -32.86 23.94 -6.85
CA ILE A 200 -33.15 24.46 -5.51
C ILE A 200 -32.70 25.91 -5.47
N ASP A 201 -33.67 26.82 -5.47
CA ASP A 201 -33.47 28.27 -5.62
C ASP A 201 -34.82 28.96 -5.43
N ASP A 202 -34.99 29.73 -4.35
CA ASP A 202 -36.22 30.52 -4.12
C ASP A 202 -36.20 31.88 -4.85
N GLY A 203 -35.06 32.25 -5.41
CA GLY A 203 -34.80 33.51 -6.10
C GLY A 203 -34.39 34.68 -5.20
N GLU A 204 -34.25 34.47 -3.89
CA GLU A 204 -33.96 35.49 -2.89
C GLU A 204 -32.59 35.27 -2.22
N ALA A 205 -31.54 35.82 -2.83
CA ALA A 205 -30.14 35.64 -2.41
C ALA A 205 -29.77 36.00 -0.94
N GLU A 206 -30.66 36.66 -0.19
CA GLU A 206 -30.40 37.09 1.20
C GLU A 206 -31.07 36.19 2.25
N ALA A 207 -31.91 35.24 1.83
CA ALA A 207 -32.61 34.31 2.71
C ALA A 207 -32.51 32.91 2.12
N SER A 208 -31.75 32.03 2.76
CA SER A 208 -31.63 30.66 2.28
C SER A 208 -32.72 29.76 2.81
N ILE A 209 -33.25 28.91 1.94
CA ILE A 209 -34.10 27.78 2.31
C ILE A 209 -33.23 26.56 2.67
N SER A 210 -33.79 25.65 3.45
CA SER A 210 -33.16 24.39 3.86
C SER A 210 -33.85 23.21 3.19
N VAL A 211 -33.08 22.46 2.40
CA VAL A 211 -33.57 21.26 1.70
C VAL A 211 -32.80 20.04 2.17
N GLU A 212 -33.52 18.98 2.52
CA GLU A 212 -32.95 17.70 2.93
C GLU A 212 -33.41 16.58 2.00
N LEU A 213 -32.45 15.80 1.48
CA LEU A 213 -32.72 14.68 0.58
C LEU A 213 -32.09 13.41 1.12
N SER A 214 -32.87 12.34 1.28
CA SER A 214 -32.34 11.09 1.80
C SER A 214 -32.97 9.81 1.27
N ASN A 215 -32.21 8.71 1.34
CA ASN A 215 -32.68 7.34 1.12
C ASN A 215 -33.18 7.02 -0.30
N PHE A 216 -32.46 7.43 -1.34
CA PHE A 216 -32.75 7.06 -2.74
C PHE A 216 -31.54 7.21 -3.67
N THR A 217 -31.66 6.71 -4.90
CA THR A 217 -30.70 6.94 -5.98
C THR A 217 -31.16 8.07 -6.90
N LEU A 218 -30.27 9.01 -7.22
CA LEU A 218 -30.40 10.01 -8.29
C LEU A 218 -29.50 9.63 -9.47
N SER A 219 -30.10 9.26 -10.61
CA SER A 219 -29.33 8.74 -11.75
C SER A 219 -29.66 9.36 -13.10
N ASN A 220 -28.70 9.28 -14.02
CA ASN A 220 -28.87 9.69 -15.42
C ASN A 220 -29.44 11.11 -15.56
N GLY A 221 -29.09 11.99 -14.64
CA GLY A 221 -29.35 13.42 -14.73
C GLY A 221 -28.41 14.06 -15.74
N PHE A 222 -28.92 15.01 -16.52
CA PHE A 222 -28.14 15.67 -17.57
C PHE A 222 -28.37 17.18 -17.61
N ALA A 223 -27.29 17.94 -17.44
CA ALA A 223 -27.28 19.39 -17.59
C ALA A 223 -26.61 19.79 -18.92
N ASN A 224 -27.41 20.26 -19.87
CA ASN A 224 -26.92 20.78 -21.15
C ASN A 224 -26.61 22.27 -21.05
N TYR A 225 -25.38 22.68 -21.36
CA TYR A 225 -24.91 24.09 -21.27
C TYR A 225 -25.09 24.75 -19.89
N THR A 226 -25.25 23.94 -18.83
CA THR A 226 -25.50 24.37 -17.46
C THR A 226 -24.84 23.38 -16.48
N SER A 227 -24.86 23.67 -15.18
CA SER A 227 -24.17 22.88 -14.14
C SER A 227 -25.13 21.96 -13.36
N GLY A 228 -24.61 20.97 -12.63
CA GLY A 228 -25.40 20.09 -11.77
C GLY A 228 -26.26 19.12 -12.56
N GLY A 229 -25.71 17.98 -12.98
CA GLY A 229 -26.46 17.00 -13.79
C GLY A 229 -27.66 16.42 -13.05
N ALA A 230 -27.53 16.15 -11.75
CA ALA A 230 -28.66 15.75 -10.90
C ALA A 230 -29.30 16.94 -10.20
N ILE A 231 -28.49 17.76 -9.52
CA ILE A 231 -28.94 18.85 -8.64
C ILE A 231 -28.18 20.13 -8.95
N HIS A 232 -28.91 21.25 -9.06
CA HIS A 232 -28.35 22.59 -9.04
C HIS A 232 -28.94 23.39 -7.89
N SER A 233 -28.15 23.64 -6.84
CA SER A 233 -28.56 24.35 -5.63
C SER A 233 -27.87 25.70 -5.50
N LEU A 234 -28.64 26.74 -5.16
CA LEU A 234 -28.13 28.03 -4.66
C LEU A 234 -28.39 28.21 -3.16
N GLU A 235 -28.91 27.17 -2.51
CA GLU A 235 -29.45 27.19 -1.14
C GLU A 235 -28.74 26.18 -0.24
N THR A 236 -29.16 26.09 1.03
CA THR A 236 -28.61 25.10 1.97
C THR A 236 -29.14 23.71 1.65
N LEU A 237 -28.25 22.77 1.37
CA LEU A 237 -28.58 21.41 0.98
C LEU A 237 -27.93 20.36 1.88
N THR A 238 -28.75 19.49 2.46
CA THR A 238 -28.31 18.32 3.22
C THR A 238 -28.66 17.05 2.47
N ILE A 239 -27.67 16.18 2.28
CA ILE A 239 -27.80 14.89 1.60
C ILE A 239 -27.38 13.78 2.57
N SER A 240 -28.21 12.75 2.72
CA SER A 240 -27.86 11.55 3.50
C SER A 240 -28.34 10.25 2.85
N ASP A 241 -27.48 9.23 2.79
CA ASP A 241 -27.85 7.91 2.27
C ASP A 241 -28.40 7.95 0.83
N VAL A 242 -27.73 8.73 -0.03
CA VAL A 242 -28.09 8.90 -1.45
C VAL A 242 -27.00 8.36 -2.36
N VAL A 243 -27.39 7.74 -3.48
CA VAL A 243 -26.47 7.36 -4.55
C VAL A 243 -26.65 8.28 -5.76
N PHE A 244 -25.59 8.95 -6.19
CA PHE A 244 -25.52 9.71 -7.44
C PHE A 244 -24.80 8.88 -8.51
N ALA A 245 -25.54 8.37 -9.48
CA ALA A 245 -25.01 7.47 -10.50
C ALA A 245 -25.16 8.02 -11.92
N ASP A 246 -24.05 8.06 -12.65
CA ASP A 246 -24.04 8.32 -14.10
C ASP A 246 -24.67 9.69 -14.47
N ASN A 247 -24.54 10.70 -13.60
CA ASN A 247 -25.02 12.06 -13.85
C ASN A 247 -23.97 12.89 -14.57
N GLN A 248 -24.41 13.76 -15.48
CA GLN A 248 -23.50 14.47 -16.38
C GLN A 248 -23.85 15.95 -16.55
N ALA A 249 -22.83 16.80 -16.55
CA ALA A 249 -22.89 18.18 -17.03
C ALA A 249 -22.02 18.31 -18.29
N SER A 250 -22.64 18.30 -19.48
CA SER A 250 -21.89 18.23 -20.74
C SER A 250 -22.59 18.92 -21.92
N VAL A 251 -21.86 19.17 -23.00
CA VAL A 251 -22.40 19.69 -24.26
C VAL A 251 -22.61 18.58 -25.30
N LEU A 252 -23.86 18.28 -25.66
CA LEU A 252 -24.21 17.25 -26.67
C LEU A 252 -23.80 17.60 -28.11
N ASN A 253 -23.38 18.84 -28.39
CA ASN A 253 -23.04 19.29 -29.74
C ASN A 253 -21.83 20.21 -29.69
N ASN A 254 -20.73 19.73 -30.26
CA ASN A 254 -19.36 20.27 -30.31
C ASN A 254 -19.21 21.69 -30.92
N GLY A 255 -20.05 22.63 -30.50
CA GLY A 255 -20.01 24.04 -30.80
C GLY A 255 -19.35 24.75 -29.63
N SER A 256 -18.09 25.10 -29.82
CA SER A 256 -17.27 25.96 -28.95
C SER A 256 -18.06 27.06 -28.26
N VAL A 257 -18.54 26.79 -27.04
CA VAL A 257 -18.96 27.81 -26.08
C VAL A 257 -18.51 27.33 -24.70
N PHE A 258 -17.75 28.16 -23.99
CA PHE A 258 -17.42 28.01 -22.56
C PHE A 258 -18.72 28.18 -21.75
N ALA A 259 -19.60 27.19 -21.79
CA ALA A 259 -20.81 27.16 -20.97
C ALA A 259 -20.47 26.39 -19.68
N GLY A 260 -20.86 26.96 -18.53
CA GLY A 260 -20.54 26.45 -17.20
C GLY A 260 -21.15 25.07 -16.94
N ASN A 261 -20.47 24.04 -17.38
CA ASN A 261 -20.80 22.64 -17.18
C ASN A 261 -19.96 22.11 -16.03
N TYR A 262 -20.40 22.42 -14.82
CA TYR A 262 -19.70 22.07 -13.59
C TYR A 262 -20.57 21.14 -12.75
N GLY A 263 -19.96 20.28 -11.94
CA GLY A 263 -20.68 19.39 -11.02
C GLY A 263 -21.51 18.37 -11.76
N GLY A 264 -20.90 17.26 -12.21
CA GLY A 264 -21.62 16.24 -12.98
C GLY A 264 -22.85 15.70 -12.26
N ALA A 265 -22.78 15.57 -10.93
CA ALA A 265 -23.93 15.32 -10.07
C ALA A 265 -24.51 16.61 -9.48
N ILE A 266 -23.71 17.36 -8.73
CA ILE A 266 -24.19 18.49 -7.93
C ILE A 266 -23.40 19.76 -8.25
N TYR A 267 -24.13 20.84 -8.52
CA TYR A 267 -23.62 22.20 -8.40
C TYR A 267 -24.22 22.84 -7.14
N SER A 268 -23.38 23.40 -6.26
CA SER A 268 -23.83 24.12 -5.06
C SER A 268 -23.17 25.49 -4.92
N ALA A 269 -23.96 26.55 -4.81
CA ALA A 269 -23.48 27.86 -4.38
C ALA A 269 -23.83 28.21 -2.92
N GLY A 270 -24.68 27.40 -2.27
CA GLY A 270 -24.94 27.45 -0.83
C GLY A 270 -24.15 26.38 -0.07
N ASP A 271 -24.33 26.34 1.25
CA ASP A 271 -23.75 25.31 2.12
C ASP A 271 -24.26 23.92 1.75
N LEU A 272 -23.34 22.96 1.63
CA LEU A 272 -23.63 21.58 1.24
C LEU A 272 -23.04 20.62 2.27
N THR A 273 -23.92 19.83 2.88
CA THR A 273 -23.54 18.72 3.76
C THR A 273 -23.93 17.40 3.12
N VAL A 274 -22.98 16.48 2.98
CA VAL A 274 -23.19 15.16 2.40
C VAL A 274 -22.68 14.08 3.34
N THR A 275 -23.56 13.14 3.68
CA THR A 275 -23.27 12.05 4.61
C THR A 275 -23.65 10.69 4.04
N ASN A 276 -22.83 9.66 4.29
CA ASN A 276 -23.13 8.26 3.96
C ASN A 276 -23.62 8.03 2.52
N SER A 277 -23.05 8.77 1.56
CA SER A 277 -23.57 8.82 0.19
C SER A 277 -22.51 8.39 -0.81
N THR A 278 -22.94 7.90 -1.97
CA THR A 278 -22.05 7.41 -3.03
C THR A 278 -22.18 8.25 -4.28
N PHE A 279 -21.06 8.65 -4.88
CA PHE A 279 -20.97 9.29 -6.19
C PHE A 279 -20.19 8.38 -7.13
N VAL A 280 -20.88 7.78 -8.10
CA VAL A 280 -20.30 6.82 -9.02
C VAL A 280 -20.49 7.24 -10.48
N ARG A 281 -19.38 7.27 -11.23
CA ARG A 281 -19.35 7.57 -12.68
C ARG A 281 -20.06 8.87 -13.06
N ASN A 282 -19.98 9.89 -12.21
CA ASN A 282 -20.47 11.22 -12.58
C ASN A 282 -19.40 11.96 -13.38
N SER A 283 -19.83 12.77 -14.35
CA SER A 283 -18.89 13.45 -15.24
C SER A 283 -19.27 14.91 -15.55
N ALA A 284 -18.27 15.78 -15.62
CA ALA A 284 -18.43 17.15 -16.10
C ALA A 284 -17.39 17.45 -17.19
N ASP A 285 -17.71 18.33 -18.14
CA ASP A 285 -16.73 18.75 -19.15
C ASP A 285 -15.58 19.60 -18.54
N TRP A 286 -15.81 20.29 -17.42
CA TRP A 286 -14.85 21.25 -16.87
C TRP A 286 -14.49 20.98 -15.40
N TYR A 287 -15.40 21.21 -14.47
CA TYR A 287 -15.03 21.27 -13.06
C TYR A 287 -15.92 20.40 -12.20
N GLY A 288 -15.30 19.59 -11.32
CA GLY A 288 -16.02 18.74 -10.37
C GLY A 288 -16.80 17.64 -11.08
N GLY A 289 -16.17 16.50 -11.37
CA GLY A 289 -16.86 15.39 -12.06
C GLY A 289 -18.10 14.92 -11.31
N ALA A 290 -18.08 14.94 -9.97
CA ALA A 290 -19.26 14.76 -9.14
C ALA A 290 -19.81 16.09 -8.62
N ILE A 291 -19.02 16.80 -7.81
CA ILE A 291 -19.49 17.99 -7.08
C ILE A 291 -18.65 19.21 -7.50
N TYR A 292 -19.35 20.29 -7.81
CA TYR A 292 -18.77 21.63 -7.90
C TYR A 292 -19.42 22.54 -6.86
N SER A 293 -18.62 23.16 -6.00
CA SER A 293 -19.11 24.09 -4.98
C SER A 293 -18.39 25.45 -5.04
N THR A 294 -19.15 26.52 -4.78
CA THR A 294 -18.64 27.91 -4.73
C THR A 294 -19.07 28.61 -3.46
N GLU A 295 -18.16 29.36 -2.83
CA GLU A 295 -18.40 30.35 -1.75
C GLU A 295 -19.00 29.82 -0.42
N GLY A 296 -19.72 28.69 -0.42
CA GLY A 296 -20.25 28.00 0.76
C GLY A 296 -19.32 26.95 1.37
N LEU A 297 -19.68 26.46 2.57
CA LEU A 297 -19.01 25.34 3.23
C LEU A 297 -19.42 24.01 2.58
N LEU A 298 -18.44 23.18 2.21
CA LEU A 298 -18.68 21.79 1.81
C LEU A 298 -18.21 20.83 2.90
N SER A 299 -19.13 20.02 3.44
CA SER A 299 -18.84 18.96 4.40
C SER A 299 -19.20 17.60 3.81
N ILE A 300 -18.22 16.69 3.78
CA ILE A 300 -18.33 15.32 3.26
C ILE A 300 -17.96 14.34 4.38
N THR A 301 -18.86 13.44 4.76
CA THR A 301 -18.58 12.44 5.81
C THR A 301 -19.10 11.06 5.43
N GLY A 302 -18.29 10.00 5.59
CA GLY A 302 -18.76 8.63 5.32
C GLY A 302 -19.11 8.36 3.85
N CYS A 303 -18.55 9.12 2.90
CA CYS A 303 -18.95 9.08 1.50
C CYS A 303 -17.97 8.32 0.61
N ASP A 304 -18.47 7.76 -0.49
CA ASP A 304 -17.67 7.07 -1.49
C ASP A 304 -17.74 7.78 -2.85
N PHE A 305 -16.59 8.15 -3.40
CA PHE A 305 -16.44 8.75 -4.73
C PHE A 305 -15.66 7.81 -5.63
N THR A 306 -16.33 7.21 -6.61
CA THR A 306 -15.76 6.19 -7.48
C THR A 306 -15.91 6.55 -8.95
N GLU A 307 -14.82 6.49 -9.72
CA GLU A 307 -14.82 6.67 -11.18
C GLU A 307 -15.46 8.01 -11.63
N ASN A 308 -15.40 9.06 -10.82
CA ASN A 308 -15.86 10.38 -11.25
C ASN A 308 -14.78 11.08 -12.07
N GLN A 309 -15.19 11.77 -13.13
CA GLN A 309 -14.25 12.26 -14.13
C GLN A 309 -14.57 13.65 -14.68
N THR A 310 -13.52 14.36 -15.11
CA THR A 310 -13.65 15.62 -15.85
C THR A 310 -12.53 15.80 -16.86
N SER A 311 -12.81 16.49 -17.97
CA SER A 311 -11.77 16.88 -18.95
C SER A 311 -10.95 18.11 -18.52
N TYR A 312 -11.13 18.61 -17.29
CA TYR A 312 -10.33 19.70 -16.77
C TYR A 312 -9.86 19.46 -15.31
N SER A 313 -10.49 20.00 -14.27
CA SER A 313 -9.97 19.92 -12.88
C SER A 313 -10.99 19.44 -11.84
N GLY A 314 -10.52 18.69 -10.83
CA GLY A 314 -11.33 18.12 -9.74
C GLY A 314 -12.15 16.93 -10.22
N GLY A 315 -11.52 15.75 -10.34
CA GLY A 315 -12.18 14.56 -10.90
C GLY A 315 -13.43 14.14 -10.15
N ALA A 316 -13.41 14.20 -8.81
CA ALA A 316 -14.62 14.06 -8.00
C ALA A 316 -15.17 15.43 -7.58
N ILE A 317 -14.36 16.20 -6.83
CA ILE A 317 -14.82 17.43 -6.17
C ILE A 317 -13.96 18.60 -6.65
N LEU A 318 -14.62 19.71 -7.00
CA LEU A 318 -13.98 21.01 -7.06
C LEU A 318 -14.70 21.99 -6.13
N VAL A 319 -13.93 22.68 -5.29
CA VAL A 319 -14.41 23.78 -4.45
C VAL A 319 -13.67 25.07 -4.82
N GLN A 320 -14.41 26.13 -5.11
CA GLN A 320 -13.86 27.43 -5.49
C GLN A 320 -14.21 28.49 -4.44
N ASN A 321 -13.18 29.09 -3.84
CA ASN A 321 -13.31 30.15 -2.83
C ASN A 321 -14.16 29.76 -1.60
N GLY A 322 -14.21 28.46 -1.26
CA GLY A 322 -14.92 27.93 -0.09
C GLY A 322 -14.02 27.03 0.74
N ASP A 323 -14.51 26.58 1.90
CA ASP A 323 -13.80 25.62 2.75
C ASP A 323 -14.33 24.20 2.52
N LEU A 324 -13.45 23.20 2.63
CA LEU A 324 -13.78 21.79 2.43
C LEU A 324 -13.36 20.96 3.64
N THR A 325 -14.31 20.25 4.23
CA THR A 325 -14.06 19.21 5.23
C THR A 325 -14.45 17.83 4.68
N VAL A 326 -13.53 16.88 4.75
CA VAL A 326 -13.74 15.48 4.35
C VAL A 326 -13.35 14.57 5.51
N ALA A 327 -14.26 13.68 5.93
CA ALA A 327 -14.01 12.74 7.01
C ALA A 327 -14.49 11.33 6.66
N SER A 328 -13.74 10.30 7.05
CA SER A 328 -14.16 8.89 6.93
C SER A 328 -14.68 8.51 5.53
N SER A 329 -14.03 9.01 4.47
CA SER A 329 -14.54 8.91 3.09
C SER A 329 -13.52 8.26 2.16
N THR A 330 -14.00 7.69 1.05
CA THR A 330 -13.19 6.99 0.06
C THR A 330 -13.24 7.69 -1.30
N PHE A 331 -12.07 7.86 -1.94
CA PHE A 331 -11.92 8.36 -3.30
C PHE A 331 -11.14 7.35 -4.14
N THR A 332 -11.80 6.67 -5.07
CA THR A 332 -11.22 5.60 -5.87
C THR A 332 -11.34 5.89 -7.36
N GLN A 333 -10.21 5.83 -8.07
CA GLN A 333 -10.16 5.93 -9.54
C GLN A 333 -10.86 7.18 -10.10
N ASN A 334 -10.86 8.29 -9.36
CA ASN A 334 -11.33 9.56 -9.89
C ASN A 334 -10.23 10.20 -10.74
N SER A 335 -10.62 10.86 -11.83
CA SER A 335 -9.66 11.37 -12.80
C SER A 335 -9.99 12.76 -13.33
N SER A 336 -8.94 13.52 -13.61
CA SER A 336 -9.05 14.81 -14.32
C SER A 336 -7.87 15.03 -15.25
N ASP A 337 -8.04 15.79 -16.33
CA ASP A 337 -6.94 16.00 -17.29
C ASP A 337 -5.86 16.98 -16.79
N THR A 338 -6.16 17.82 -15.78
CA THR A 338 -5.27 18.94 -15.40
C THR A 338 -4.84 18.95 -13.93
N LEU A 339 -5.77 19.14 -12.98
CA LEU A 339 -5.48 19.39 -11.57
C LEU A 339 -6.46 18.63 -10.68
N GLY A 340 -5.95 17.94 -9.66
CA GLY A 340 -6.75 17.21 -8.67
C GLY A 340 -7.50 16.03 -9.27
N GLY A 341 -6.97 14.81 -9.17
CA GLY A 341 -7.66 13.61 -9.68
C GLY A 341 -8.88 13.26 -8.83
N GLY A 342 -8.79 13.39 -7.51
CA GLY A 342 -9.94 13.33 -6.61
C GLY A 342 -10.51 14.72 -6.33
N ILE A 343 -9.72 15.55 -5.63
CA ILE A 343 -10.16 16.84 -5.09
C ILE A 343 -9.31 17.97 -5.68
N PHE A 344 -9.97 19.03 -6.12
CA PHE A 344 -9.35 20.32 -6.35
C PHE A 344 -9.98 21.40 -5.46
N LEU A 345 -9.20 21.96 -4.55
CA LEU A 345 -9.59 23.15 -3.78
C LEU A 345 -8.85 24.39 -4.29
N SER A 346 -9.59 25.35 -4.85
CA SER A 346 -9.07 26.65 -5.26
C SER A 346 -9.26 27.67 -4.13
N GLN A 347 -8.22 27.88 -3.33
CA GLN A 347 -8.23 28.77 -2.14
C GLN A 347 -9.17 28.25 -1.03
N GLY A 348 -8.98 28.74 0.20
CA GLY A 348 -9.74 28.28 1.37
C GLY A 348 -8.99 27.22 2.19
N VAL A 349 -9.67 26.69 3.21
CA VAL A 349 -9.15 25.69 4.15
C VAL A 349 -9.58 24.29 3.70
N LEU A 350 -8.62 23.37 3.64
CA LEU A 350 -8.85 21.95 3.42
C LEU A 350 -8.59 21.18 4.72
N THR A 351 -9.59 20.44 5.20
CA THR A 351 -9.41 19.46 6.28
C THR A 351 -9.83 18.08 5.79
N VAL A 352 -8.93 17.11 5.87
CA VAL A 352 -9.18 15.72 5.50
C VAL A 352 -8.76 14.80 6.64
N SER A 353 -9.66 13.95 7.12
CA SER A 353 -9.37 12.99 8.19
C SER A 353 -9.91 11.60 7.91
N ASP A 354 -9.22 10.56 8.41
CA ASP A 354 -9.67 9.16 8.40
C ASP A 354 -10.13 8.66 7.00
N SER A 355 -9.52 9.18 5.93
CA SER A 355 -10.00 8.99 4.56
C SER A 355 -8.99 8.26 3.68
N VAL A 356 -9.48 7.63 2.62
CA VAL A 356 -8.69 6.78 1.71
C VAL A 356 -8.77 7.31 0.28
N PHE A 357 -7.62 7.51 -0.35
CA PHE A 357 -7.47 7.93 -1.74
C PHE A 357 -6.67 6.89 -2.52
N THR A 358 -7.33 6.17 -3.42
CA THR A 358 -6.72 5.07 -4.17
C THR A 358 -6.83 5.27 -5.67
N GLU A 359 -5.71 5.17 -6.37
CA GLU A 359 -5.64 5.15 -7.84
C GLU A 359 -6.28 6.38 -8.53
N ASN A 360 -6.29 7.54 -7.85
CA ASN A 360 -6.74 8.78 -8.47
C ASN A 360 -5.64 9.34 -9.38
N SER A 361 -6.01 9.92 -10.53
CA SER A 361 -5.06 10.30 -11.57
C SER A 361 -5.33 11.67 -12.19
N THR A 362 -4.27 12.43 -12.48
CA THR A 362 -4.38 13.72 -13.15
C THR A 362 -3.06 14.26 -13.72
N GLY A 363 -3.05 15.51 -14.20
CA GLY A 363 -1.85 16.26 -14.51
C GLY A 363 -1.04 16.69 -13.28
N THR A 364 -1.68 17.19 -12.21
CA THR A 364 -1.02 17.67 -10.97
C THR A 364 -1.88 17.38 -9.73
N GLY A 365 -1.30 16.80 -8.68
CA GLY A 365 -2.03 16.41 -7.46
C GLY A 365 -2.92 15.20 -7.71
N GLY A 366 -2.32 14.01 -7.84
CA GLY A 366 -3.02 12.79 -8.29
C GLY A 366 -4.29 12.49 -7.52
N ALA A 367 -4.27 12.67 -6.20
CA ALA A 367 -5.47 12.67 -5.37
C ALA A 367 -5.97 14.10 -5.09
N ILE A 368 -5.13 14.96 -4.53
CA ILE A 368 -5.53 16.28 -4.04
C ILE A 368 -4.64 17.36 -4.66
N PHE A 369 -5.29 18.38 -5.22
CA PHE A 369 -4.65 19.64 -5.53
C PHE A 369 -5.26 20.73 -4.65
N HIS A 370 -4.44 21.36 -3.80
CA HIS A 370 -4.86 22.52 -3.00
C HIS A 370 -4.07 23.75 -3.42
N GLN A 371 -4.78 24.70 -4.02
CA GLN A 371 -4.19 25.92 -4.53
C GLN A 371 -4.00 26.96 -3.44
N ILE A 372 -2.77 27.41 -3.29
CA ILE A 372 -2.42 28.55 -2.45
C ILE A 372 -2.90 29.86 -3.08
N SER A 373 -3.56 30.70 -2.30
CA SER A 373 -4.00 32.02 -2.74
C SER A 373 -2.83 32.88 -3.25
N SER A 374 -2.95 33.35 -4.50
CA SER A 374 -2.04 34.35 -5.09
C SER A 374 -2.59 35.78 -5.08
N SER A 375 -3.70 36.01 -4.37
CA SER A 375 -4.36 37.32 -4.29
C SER A 375 -3.62 38.31 -3.37
N PHE A 376 -3.86 39.61 -3.56
CA PHE A 376 -3.36 40.65 -2.66
C PHE A 376 -4.53 41.54 -2.17
N PRO A 377 -4.80 41.61 -0.85
CA PRO A 377 -4.13 40.89 0.24
C PRO A 377 -4.35 39.37 0.15
N PRO A 378 -3.42 38.54 0.63
CA PRO A 378 -3.54 37.08 0.56
C PRO A 378 -4.74 36.60 1.40
N VAL A 379 -5.53 35.69 0.83
CA VAL A 379 -6.56 34.91 1.54
C VAL A 379 -5.87 33.81 2.34
N PHE A 380 -6.40 33.51 3.53
CA PHE A 380 -5.91 32.41 4.36
C PHE A 380 -6.05 31.08 3.61
N THR A 381 -5.00 30.26 3.57
CA THR A 381 -5.03 28.95 2.90
C THR A 381 -4.29 27.94 3.78
N GLU A 382 -5.00 26.94 4.29
CA GLU A 382 -4.40 25.93 5.17
C GLU A 382 -4.86 24.53 4.79
N MET A 383 -3.94 23.58 4.81
CA MET A 383 -4.22 22.17 4.55
C MET A 383 -3.95 21.35 5.80
N THR A 384 -4.93 20.56 6.24
CA THR A 384 -4.78 19.58 7.31
C THR A 384 -5.17 18.21 6.78
N ILE A 385 -4.28 17.23 6.89
CA ILE A 385 -4.47 15.83 6.53
C ILE A 385 -4.09 14.97 7.73
N THR A 386 -5.02 14.21 8.29
CA THR A 386 -4.76 13.36 9.47
C THR A 386 -5.30 11.94 9.27
N ASP A 387 -4.53 10.94 9.67
CA ASP A 387 -5.00 9.54 9.71
C ASP A 387 -5.51 9.04 8.33
N CYS A 388 -4.91 9.53 7.25
CA CYS A 388 -5.33 9.23 5.87
C CYS A 388 -4.41 8.23 5.17
N THR A 389 -4.95 7.54 4.16
CA THR A 389 -4.17 6.67 3.27
C THR A 389 -4.25 7.15 1.82
N PHE A 390 -3.10 7.31 1.17
CA PHE A 390 -2.95 7.65 -0.24
C PHE A 390 -2.16 6.54 -0.94
N GLN A 391 -2.83 5.74 -1.77
CA GLN A 391 -2.24 4.60 -2.44
C GLN A 391 -2.37 4.67 -3.96
N GLY A 392 -1.26 4.46 -4.67
CA GLY A 392 -1.30 4.28 -6.13
C GLY A 392 -1.78 5.52 -6.91
N ASN A 393 -1.80 6.71 -6.31
CA ASN A 393 -2.24 7.92 -7.00
C ASN A 393 -1.14 8.44 -7.93
N THR A 394 -1.54 8.97 -9.08
CA THR A 394 -0.60 9.31 -10.15
C THR A 394 -0.81 10.74 -10.67
N ALA A 395 0.28 11.48 -10.88
CA ALA A 395 0.26 12.80 -11.52
C ALA A 395 1.30 12.90 -12.62
N SER A 396 0.98 13.48 -13.78
CA SER A 396 1.99 13.63 -14.85
C SER A 396 3.09 14.65 -14.52
N THR A 397 2.85 15.56 -13.57
CA THR A 397 3.79 16.63 -13.18
C THR A 397 4.19 16.60 -11.71
N ASN A 398 3.38 17.10 -10.78
CA ASN A 398 3.79 17.27 -9.39
C ASN A 398 2.79 16.66 -8.41
N GLY A 399 3.31 16.07 -7.32
CA GLY A 399 2.52 15.54 -6.21
C GLY A 399 1.67 14.35 -6.65
N GLY A 400 2.27 13.15 -6.67
CA GLY A 400 1.55 11.95 -7.10
C GLY A 400 0.32 11.67 -6.25
N ALA A 401 0.37 11.99 -4.95
CA ALA A 401 -0.82 12.05 -4.10
C ALA A 401 -1.31 13.50 -3.95
N VAL A 402 -0.49 14.39 -3.40
CA VAL A 402 -0.94 15.72 -2.98
C VAL A 402 -0.01 16.81 -3.51
N TYR A 403 -0.61 17.84 -4.08
CA TYR A 403 0.06 19.10 -4.39
C TYR A 403 -0.51 20.22 -3.53
N TYR A 404 0.36 20.91 -2.78
CA TYR A 404 0.00 22.11 -2.03
C TYR A 404 0.88 23.29 -2.50
N GLY A 405 0.30 24.19 -3.30
CA GLY A 405 1.10 25.23 -3.93
C GLY A 405 0.34 26.16 -4.87
N SER A 406 1.07 27.08 -5.49
CA SER A 406 0.62 27.85 -6.65
C SER A 406 1.80 28.19 -7.55
N ASP A 407 1.51 28.62 -8.78
CA ASP A 407 2.53 29.04 -9.75
C ASP A 407 3.20 30.38 -9.39
N LEU A 408 2.60 31.13 -8.46
CA LEU A 408 3.08 32.42 -8.00
C LEU A 408 3.68 32.29 -6.61
N ILE A 409 5.01 32.43 -6.55
CA ILE A 409 5.75 32.37 -5.30
C ILE A 409 5.46 33.63 -4.45
N LEU A 410 4.43 33.55 -3.62
CA LEU A 410 4.07 34.56 -2.62
C LEU A 410 4.13 33.93 -1.23
N TYR A 411 5.30 34.05 -0.58
CA TYR A 411 5.48 33.58 0.79
C TYR A 411 4.80 34.56 1.76
N SER A 412 3.58 34.23 2.16
CA SER A 412 2.86 34.89 3.24
C SER A 412 2.79 33.94 4.45
N SER A 413 2.61 34.47 5.66
CA SER A 413 2.41 33.65 6.87
C SER A 413 1.09 32.87 6.87
N TYR A 414 0.25 33.03 5.83
CA TYR A 414 -1.10 32.50 5.75
C TYR A 414 -1.20 31.16 5.01
N HIS A 415 -0.07 30.57 4.59
CA HIS A 415 -0.04 29.37 3.76
C HIS A 415 0.66 28.21 4.50
N ASN A 416 -0.04 27.48 5.36
CA ASN A 416 0.53 26.39 6.16
C ASN A 416 -0.09 25.03 5.80
N ALA A 417 0.64 23.95 6.07
CA ALA A 417 0.12 22.60 5.94
C ALA A 417 0.54 21.69 7.10
N TYR A 418 -0.37 20.83 7.55
CA TYR A 418 -0.18 19.84 8.61
C TYR A 418 -0.60 18.47 8.08
N ILE A 419 0.36 17.55 8.00
CA ILE A 419 0.13 16.18 7.54
C ILE A 419 0.57 15.26 8.67
N GLU A 420 -0.38 14.60 9.32
CA GLU A 420 -0.13 13.79 10.50
C GLU A 420 -0.66 12.37 10.36
N ASN A 421 0.07 11.39 10.92
CA ASN A 421 -0.35 9.99 11.04
C ASN A 421 -0.85 9.35 9.73
N SER A 422 -0.34 9.81 8.59
CA SER A 422 -0.86 9.43 7.28
C SER A 422 0.11 8.54 6.52
N ARG A 423 -0.43 7.68 5.65
CA ARG A 423 0.34 6.76 4.81
C ARG A 423 0.26 7.16 3.34
N PHE A 424 1.42 7.33 2.71
CA PHE A 424 1.57 7.56 1.27
C PHE A 424 2.34 6.39 0.68
N SER A 425 1.68 5.54 -0.09
CA SER A 425 2.33 4.38 -0.71
C SER A 425 2.13 4.29 -2.21
N GLU A 426 3.19 3.95 -2.95
CA GLU A 426 3.13 3.63 -4.38
C GLU A 426 2.55 4.77 -5.24
N ASN A 427 2.66 6.01 -4.77
CA ASN A 427 2.24 7.17 -5.55
C ASN A 427 3.37 7.58 -6.51
N SER A 428 3.02 8.12 -7.68
CA SER A 428 4.01 8.49 -8.70
C SER A 428 3.76 9.84 -9.35
N ALA A 429 4.85 10.59 -9.61
CA ALA A 429 4.81 11.84 -10.34
C ALA A 429 6.11 12.20 -11.06
N SER A 430 6.14 13.30 -11.81
CA SER A 430 7.42 13.87 -12.27
C SER A 430 8.23 14.43 -11.10
N SER A 431 7.58 15.08 -10.13
CA SER A 431 8.22 15.62 -8.92
C SER A 431 7.33 15.39 -7.70
N GLY A 432 7.92 14.96 -6.58
CA GLY A 432 7.19 14.66 -5.36
C GLY A 432 6.29 13.44 -5.58
N GLY A 433 6.89 12.25 -5.57
CA GLY A 433 6.17 11.01 -5.88
C GLY A 433 4.93 10.84 -5.00
N ALA A 434 4.99 11.24 -3.73
CA ALA A 434 3.81 11.47 -2.92
C ALA A 434 3.40 12.94 -2.85
N LEU A 435 4.28 13.81 -2.36
CA LEU A 435 3.95 15.21 -2.03
C LEU A 435 4.82 16.19 -2.80
N ALA A 436 4.18 17.24 -3.32
CA ALA A 436 4.86 18.43 -3.82
C ALA A 436 4.37 19.68 -3.06
N LEU A 437 5.28 20.36 -2.37
CA LEU A 437 4.96 21.35 -1.34
C LEU A 437 5.62 22.71 -1.64
N LYS A 438 4.81 23.79 -1.61
CA LYS A 438 5.26 25.18 -1.83
C LYS A 438 4.73 26.16 -0.78
N GLY A 439 4.53 25.68 0.44
CA GLY A 439 3.93 26.43 1.54
C GLY A 439 4.87 27.41 2.24
N ASN A 440 4.40 27.99 3.34
CA ASN A 440 5.24 28.73 4.29
C ASN A 440 5.77 27.79 5.37
N ASN A 441 4.93 27.33 6.30
CA ASN A 441 5.33 26.31 7.28
C ASN A 441 4.58 25.02 7.00
N VAL A 442 5.31 23.93 6.78
CA VAL A 442 4.74 22.60 6.58
C VAL A 442 5.26 21.66 7.67
N LEU A 443 4.34 20.94 8.33
CA LEU A 443 4.64 19.88 9.28
C LEU A 443 4.20 18.55 8.69
N VAL A 444 5.11 17.58 8.67
CA VAL A 444 4.84 16.16 8.41
C VAL A 444 5.20 15.39 9.68
N SER A 445 4.24 14.72 10.31
CA SER A 445 4.43 14.06 11.60
C SER A 445 3.84 12.66 11.63
N GLY A 446 4.50 11.69 12.24
CA GLY A 446 3.92 10.35 12.44
C GLY A 446 3.57 9.61 11.15
N SER A 447 4.09 10.05 10.00
CA SER A 447 3.61 9.64 8.68
C SER A 447 4.58 8.68 8.00
N THR A 448 4.06 7.83 7.11
CA THR A 448 4.86 6.83 6.37
C THR A 448 4.81 7.10 4.86
N PHE A 449 5.97 7.16 4.22
CA PHE A 449 6.16 7.26 2.77
C PHE A 449 6.82 5.98 2.28
N PHE A 450 6.09 5.15 1.55
CA PHE A 450 6.55 3.82 1.15
C PHE A 450 6.49 3.64 -0.38
N LYS A 451 7.61 3.31 -1.02
CA LYS A 451 7.64 3.01 -2.48
C LYS A 451 7.03 4.09 -3.38
N ASN A 452 7.09 5.36 -2.99
CA ASN A 452 6.68 6.44 -3.88
C ASN A 452 7.81 6.74 -4.89
N THR A 453 7.44 7.07 -6.12
CA THR A 453 8.38 7.20 -7.24
C THR A 453 8.27 8.55 -7.92
N ALA A 454 9.41 9.16 -8.25
CA ALA A 454 9.46 10.40 -9.01
C ALA A 454 10.48 10.37 -10.14
N ILE A 455 10.28 11.18 -11.18
CA ILE A 455 11.26 11.30 -12.27
C ILE A 455 12.38 12.29 -11.89
N ASN A 456 12.02 13.50 -11.48
CA ASN A 456 12.96 14.60 -11.34
C ASN A 456 13.39 14.78 -9.88
N TRP A 457 12.46 14.99 -8.96
CA TRP A 457 12.80 15.43 -7.60
C TRP A 457 11.92 14.75 -6.57
N GLY A 458 12.51 14.29 -5.46
CA GLY A 458 11.77 13.84 -4.28
C GLY A 458 10.93 12.59 -4.53
N GLY A 459 11.48 11.40 -4.34
CA GLY A 459 10.71 10.16 -4.50
C GLY A 459 9.51 10.11 -3.54
N GLY A 460 9.70 10.55 -2.29
CA GLY A 460 8.60 10.84 -1.36
C GLY A 460 8.10 12.28 -1.48
N ILE A 461 8.97 13.24 -1.14
CA ILE A 461 8.60 14.67 -1.04
C ILE A 461 9.53 15.53 -1.91
N ASP A 462 8.92 16.37 -2.75
CA ASP A 462 9.54 17.54 -3.37
C ASP A 462 9.08 18.80 -2.62
N ASP A 463 10.01 19.46 -1.93
CA ASP A 463 9.71 20.62 -1.09
C ASP A 463 10.43 21.90 -1.52
N SER A 464 9.63 22.94 -1.69
CA SER A 464 10.07 24.33 -1.87
C SER A 464 9.44 25.27 -0.83
N SER A 465 8.83 24.71 0.21
CA SER A 465 8.21 25.48 1.30
C SER A 465 9.27 26.28 2.05
N ARG A 466 8.88 27.39 2.69
CA ARG A 466 9.86 28.19 3.45
C ARG A 466 10.52 27.38 4.57
N ASN A 467 9.73 26.62 5.32
CA ASN A 467 10.17 25.70 6.37
C ASN A 467 9.38 24.40 6.26
N LEU A 468 10.07 23.29 6.03
CA LEU A 468 9.54 21.94 6.18
C LEU A 468 10.07 21.32 7.47
N THR A 469 9.18 20.86 8.33
CA THR A 469 9.50 20.04 9.51
C THR A 469 8.94 18.64 9.30
N VAL A 470 9.80 17.64 9.38
CA VAL A 470 9.46 16.21 9.32
C VAL A 470 9.83 15.59 10.67
N GLN A 471 8.88 14.95 11.33
CA GLN A 471 9.11 14.36 12.64
C GLN A 471 8.40 13.02 12.85
N ASN A 472 8.97 12.12 13.66
CA ASN A 472 8.37 10.82 13.99
C ASN A 472 7.91 10.02 12.76
N SER A 473 8.58 10.22 11.61
CA SER A 473 8.08 9.76 10.30
C SER A 473 9.05 8.77 9.67
N LEU A 474 8.51 7.93 8.78
CA LEU A 474 9.23 6.89 8.05
C LEU A 474 9.22 7.18 6.55
N PHE A 475 10.38 7.11 5.91
CA PHE A 475 10.53 7.07 4.47
C PHE A 475 11.23 5.78 4.08
N GLU A 476 10.50 4.88 3.46
CA GLU A 476 10.98 3.54 3.09
C GLU A 476 10.88 3.33 1.58
N LYS A 477 12.00 2.95 0.95
CA LYS A 477 12.02 2.47 -0.45
C LYS A 477 11.44 3.46 -1.48
N ASN A 478 11.47 4.75 -1.21
CA ASN A 478 11.09 5.77 -2.19
C ASN A 478 12.22 5.96 -3.20
N SER A 479 11.88 6.23 -4.46
CA SER A 479 12.87 6.29 -5.55
C SER A 479 12.70 7.51 -6.46
N VAL A 480 13.83 8.02 -6.99
CA VAL A 480 13.82 9.15 -7.93
C VAL A 480 14.90 9.08 -9.00
N ASN A 481 14.57 9.45 -10.25
CA ASN A 481 15.55 9.41 -11.35
C ASN A 481 16.58 10.56 -11.31
N SER A 482 16.39 11.57 -10.47
CA SER A 482 17.44 12.58 -10.21
C SER A 482 17.80 12.71 -8.74
N TRP A 483 17.13 13.58 -7.98
CA TRP A 483 17.65 14.05 -6.67
C TRP A 483 16.67 13.79 -5.53
N GLY A 484 17.19 13.29 -4.40
CA GLY A 484 16.43 13.15 -3.15
C GLY A 484 15.48 11.96 -3.17
N GLY A 485 15.99 10.74 -2.98
CA GLY A 485 15.17 9.53 -3.07
C GLY A 485 14.01 9.52 -2.07
N ALA A 486 14.24 9.95 -0.83
CA ALA A 486 13.16 10.23 0.11
C ALA A 486 12.65 11.67 -0.05
N ILE A 487 13.56 12.65 0.13
CA ILE A 487 13.22 14.07 0.21
C ILE A 487 14.16 14.89 -0.66
N PHE A 488 13.59 15.71 -1.52
CA PHE A 488 14.28 16.82 -2.14
C PHE A 488 13.79 18.12 -1.49
N SER A 489 14.72 18.97 -1.03
CA SER A 489 14.37 20.28 -0.46
C SER A 489 15.18 21.41 -1.09
N GLU A 490 14.48 22.44 -1.55
CA GLU A 490 15.09 23.67 -2.05
C GLU A 490 15.38 24.68 -0.93
N ARG A 491 14.85 24.47 0.27
CA ARG A 491 14.85 25.45 1.37
C ARG A 491 15.15 24.77 2.72
N SER A 492 14.56 25.28 3.80
CA SER A 492 14.90 24.83 5.15
C SER A 492 14.18 23.54 5.50
N LEU A 493 14.94 22.51 5.86
CA LEU A 493 14.43 21.23 6.36
C LEU A 493 14.86 20.99 7.80
N ILE A 494 13.91 20.58 8.62
CA ILE A 494 14.16 19.99 9.93
C ILE A 494 13.66 18.56 9.88
N LEU A 495 14.56 17.61 10.15
CA LEU A 495 14.24 16.20 10.30
C LEU A 495 14.52 15.79 11.74
N GLN A 496 13.51 15.30 12.44
CA GLN A 496 13.60 14.98 13.86
C GLN A 496 13.01 13.59 14.14
N ASN A 497 13.65 12.77 14.97
CA ASN A 497 13.06 11.49 15.41
C ASN A 497 12.52 10.65 14.23
N SER A 498 13.23 10.59 13.12
CA SER A 498 12.69 10.02 11.87
C SER A 498 13.66 9.03 11.25
N THR A 499 13.10 8.06 10.53
CA THR A 499 13.85 7.01 9.85
C THR A 499 13.69 7.12 8.34
N LEU A 500 14.81 7.21 7.61
CA LEU A 500 14.85 7.12 6.16
C LEU A 500 15.65 5.84 5.81
N SER A 501 14.96 4.83 5.29
CA SER A 501 15.53 3.51 5.02
C SER A 501 15.33 3.05 3.57
N GLY A 502 16.40 2.59 2.92
CA GLY A 502 16.28 1.95 1.60
C GLY A 502 15.85 2.86 0.45
N ASN A 503 15.92 4.19 0.58
CA ASN A 503 15.51 5.11 -0.48
C ASN A 503 16.60 5.27 -1.54
N THR A 504 16.22 5.44 -2.81
CA THR A 504 17.15 5.41 -3.94
C THR A 504 17.08 6.67 -4.82
N ALA A 505 18.24 7.17 -5.24
CA ALA A 505 18.34 8.29 -6.19
C ALA A 505 19.34 7.97 -7.31
N LEU A 506 18.92 8.18 -8.55
CA LEU A 506 19.72 7.83 -9.72
C LEU A 506 20.82 8.86 -10.03
N VAL A 507 20.85 9.97 -9.31
CA VAL A 507 21.91 10.97 -9.40
C VAL A 507 22.54 11.23 -8.03
N VAL A 508 21.85 11.89 -7.10
CA VAL A 508 22.44 12.26 -5.78
C VAL A 508 21.41 12.30 -4.67
N GLY A 509 21.84 12.06 -3.43
CA GLY A 509 20.98 12.18 -2.25
C GLY A 509 19.97 11.04 -2.18
N GLY A 510 20.42 9.81 -1.96
CA GLY A 510 19.53 8.64 -1.89
C GLY A 510 18.46 8.80 -0.81
N GLY A 511 18.85 9.29 0.37
CA GLY A 511 17.92 9.78 1.37
C GLY A 511 17.45 11.19 1.05
N ILE A 512 18.33 12.18 1.22
CA ILE A 512 17.99 13.61 1.11
C ILE A 512 18.90 14.33 0.12
N ALA A 513 18.34 15.20 -0.71
CA ALA A 513 19.08 16.15 -1.53
C ALA A 513 18.64 17.60 -1.28
N PHE A 514 19.63 18.49 -1.14
CA PHE A 514 19.42 19.94 -1.01
C PHE A 514 19.94 20.70 -2.23
N ALA A 515 19.13 21.56 -2.84
CA ALA A 515 19.48 22.24 -4.11
C ALA A 515 20.04 23.66 -4.00
N ASN A 516 19.64 24.45 -3.00
CA ASN A 516 19.90 25.89 -3.00
C ASN A 516 20.99 26.30 -2.02
N SER A 517 21.92 27.16 -2.43
CA SER A 517 22.98 27.72 -1.58
C SER A 517 22.49 28.56 -0.39
N ALA A 518 21.21 28.95 -0.38
CA ALA A 518 20.56 29.65 0.74
C ALA A 518 19.75 28.72 1.67
N SER A 519 19.75 27.40 1.43
CA SER A 519 19.09 26.42 2.31
C SER A 519 19.89 26.16 3.59
N SER A 520 19.19 25.71 4.63
CA SER A 520 19.78 25.22 5.88
C SER A 520 19.06 23.97 6.33
N PHE A 521 19.77 23.04 6.97
CA PHE A 521 19.12 21.85 7.53
C PHE A 521 19.51 21.58 8.98
N GLU A 522 18.59 20.99 9.72
CA GLU A 522 18.81 20.47 11.06
C GLU A 522 18.30 19.02 11.07
N ILE A 523 19.18 18.05 11.32
CA ILE A 523 18.80 16.64 11.46
C ILE A 523 19.17 16.19 12.86
N ILE A 524 18.18 15.66 13.57
CA ILE A 524 18.26 15.43 15.01
C ILE A 524 17.64 14.09 15.33
N ASN A 525 18.30 13.29 16.16
CA ASN A 525 17.74 12.03 16.65
C ASN A 525 17.15 11.18 15.51
N SER A 526 17.82 11.12 14.36
CA SER A 526 17.26 10.50 13.15
C SER A 526 18.21 9.43 12.62
N THR A 527 17.65 8.44 11.94
CA THR A 527 18.40 7.31 11.36
C THR A 527 18.23 7.30 9.85
N LEU A 528 19.32 7.50 9.11
CA LEU A 528 19.37 7.40 7.65
C LEU A 528 20.25 6.20 7.28
N THR A 529 19.64 5.11 6.82
CA THR A 529 20.37 3.88 6.51
C THR A 529 19.89 3.16 5.25
N GLY A 530 20.75 2.36 4.63
CA GLY A 530 20.43 1.62 3.41
C GLY A 530 20.04 2.48 2.21
N ASN A 531 20.19 3.81 2.28
CA ASN A 531 19.83 4.69 1.18
C ASN A 531 20.94 4.71 0.14
N ALA A 532 20.57 4.76 -1.14
CA ALA A 532 21.49 4.60 -2.24
C ALA A 532 21.44 5.75 -3.23
N ALA A 533 22.62 6.23 -3.65
CA ALA A 533 22.74 7.17 -4.76
C ALA A 533 23.79 6.69 -5.76
N VAL A 534 23.53 6.87 -7.05
CA VAL A 534 24.42 6.38 -8.11
C VAL A 534 25.69 7.23 -8.26
N ARG A 535 25.73 8.45 -7.71
CA ARG A 535 26.93 9.30 -7.78
C ARG A 535 27.45 9.71 -6.42
N ILE A 536 26.67 10.47 -5.65
CA ILE A 536 27.14 11.15 -4.44
C ILE A 536 26.06 11.17 -3.37
N GLY A 537 26.45 10.89 -2.12
CA GLY A 537 25.58 11.07 -0.95
C GLY A 537 24.41 10.10 -0.96
N GLY A 538 24.68 8.82 -0.74
CA GLY A 538 23.64 7.80 -0.55
C GLY A 538 22.69 8.18 0.59
N GLY A 539 23.22 8.65 1.72
CA GLY A 539 22.41 9.22 2.81
C GLY A 539 21.95 10.65 2.48
N ILE A 540 22.90 11.59 2.46
CA ILE A 540 22.62 13.02 2.25
C ILE A 540 23.54 13.59 1.16
N TYR A 541 22.95 14.33 0.23
CA TYR A 541 23.66 15.19 -0.69
C TYR A 541 23.23 16.66 -0.55
N SER A 542 24.17 17.57 -0.71
CA SER A 542 23.88 18.99 -0.71
C SER A 542 24.92 19.76 -1.53
N PHE A 543 24.53 20.88 -2.15
CA PHE A 543 25.46 21.71 -2.91
C PHE A 543 26.30 22.62 -1.97
N GLY A 544 27.55 22.89 -2.36
CA GLY A 544 28.66 23.38 -1.52
C GLY A 544 28.53 24.73 -0.76
N SER A 545 27.33 25.27 -0.56
CA SER A 545 27.06 26.47 0.24
C SER A 545 25.98 26.29 1.31
N VAL A 546 25.34 25.12 1.40
CA VAL A 546 24.31 24.83 2.41
C VAL A 546 24.97 24.59 3.76
N SER A 547 24.49 25.27 4.82
CA SER A 547 24.93 25.02 6.19
C SER A 547 23.92 24.16 6.92
N GLY A 548 24.36 23.11 7.60
CA GLY A 548 23.47 22.31 8.44
C GLY A 548 24.19 21.61 9.58
N THR A 549 23.37 21.14 10.53
CA THR A 549 23.80 20.46 11.75
C THR A 549 23.23 19.05 11.80
N LEU A 550 24.07 18.09 12.15
CA LEU A 550 23.66 16.74 12.53
C LEU A 550 23.86 16.61 14.04
N THR A 551 22.81 16.28 14.76
CA THR A 551 22.83 16.11 16.21
C THR A 551 22.23 14.76 16.59
N ASN A 552 22.92 13.96 17.42
CA ASN A 552 22.39 12.68 17.91
C ASN A 552 21.80 11.77 16.82
N SER A 553 22.35 11.79 15.60
CA SER A 553 21.77 11.10 14.44
C SER A 553 22.71 10.02 13.90
N ILE A 554 22.15 8.97 13.31
CA ILE A 554 22.89 7.90 12.63
C ILE A 554 22.74 8.08 11.12
N ILE A 555 23.88 8.11 10.42
CA ILE A 555 23.94 8.03 8.95
C ILE A 555 24.94 6.91 8.61
N ALA A 556 24.42 5.70 8.40
CA ALA A 556 25.25 4.51 8.22
C ALA A 556 24.68 3.51 7.22
N GLY A 557 25.50 2.68 6.59
CA GLY A 557 25.02 1.67 5.64
C GLY A 557 24.47 2.22 4.33
N ASN A 558 24.64 3.52 4.07
CA ASN A 558 24.23 4.12 2.80
C ASN A 558 25.29 3.85 1.73
N THR A 559 24.89 3.86 0.46
CA THR A 559 25.75 3.45 -0.66
C THR A 559 25.79 4.52 -1.76
N ALA A 560 27.00 4.95 -2.14
CA ALA A 560 27.25 5.73 -3.35
C ALA A 560 28.74 5.64 -3.73
N PRO A 561 29.12 5.80 -5.01
CA PRO A 561 30.53 5.76 -5.43
C PRO A 561 31.41 6.82 -4.77
N SER A 562 30.84 7.96 -4.40
CA SER A 562 31.53 9.04 -3.69
C SER A 562 30.73 9.46 -2.47
N THR A 563 31.41 9.59 -1.33
CA THR A 563 30.83 10.08 -0.06
C THR A 563 29.48 9.44 0.25
N PRO A 564 29.44 8.11 0.47
CA PRO A 564 28.20 7.34 0.57
C PRO A 564 27.27 7.81 1.68
N GLN A 565 27.80 8.26 2.81
CA GLN A 565 26.97 8.73 3.93
C GLN A 565 26.52 10.19 3.73
N VAL A 566 27.48 11.12 3.60
CA VAL A 566 27.21 12.57 3.54
C VAL A 566 28.13 13.25 2.53
N GLY A 567 27.54 13.94 1.55
CA GLY A 567 28.25 14.63 0.45
C GLY A 567 28.81 16.03 0.73
N LEU A 568 28.87 16.50 1.99
CA LEU A 568 29.39 17.83 2.39
C LEU A 568 30.07 17.81 3.79
N TRP A 569 30.64 18.95 4.22
CA TRP A 569 31.00 19.23 5.62
C TRP A 569 29.89 20.00 6.36
N ASN A 570 29.27 19.32 7.30
CA ASN A 570 28.29 19.82 8.27
C ASN A 570 28.93 19.92 9.67
N THR A 571 28.27 20.62 10.59
CA THR A 571 28.61 20.50 12.01
C THR A 571 28.04 19.17 12.52
N ARG A 572 28.91 18.32 13.08
CA ARG A 572 28.55 17.02 13.66
C ARG A 572 28.62 17.13 15.18
N ASN A 573 27.47 17.00 15.84
CA ASN A 573 27.34 16.97 17.29
C ASN A 573 26.82 15.58 17.68
N ASN A 574 27.60 14.80 18.43
CA ASN A 574 27.19 13.50 19.00
C ASN A 574 26.42 12.58 18.01
N SER A 575 26.80 12.59 16.74
CA SER A 575 26.17 11.79 15.68
C SER A 575 27.11 10.68 15.24
N ILE A 576 26.62 9.60 14.64
CA ILE A 576 27.41 8.50 14.08
C ILE A 576 27.31 8.54 12.55
N ILE A 577 28.46 8.56 11.88
CA ILE A 577 28.57 8.52 10.42
C ILE A 577 29.62 7.47 10.07
N GLN A 578 29.21 6.37 9.45
CA GLN A 578 30.09 5.24 9.12
C GLN A 578 29.54 4.42 7.94
N ASP A 579 30.37 3.59 7.32
CA ASP A 579 29.94 2.87 6.11
C ASP A 579 29.07 1.65 6.39
N SER A 580 29.34 0.90 7.46
CA SER A 580 28.59 -0.31 7.81
C SER A 580 27.59 -0.05 8.94
N VAL A 581 26.49 -0.79 8.97
CA VAL A 581 25.57 -0.86 10.13
C VAL A 581 25.90 -1.98 11.11
N GLU A 582 26.87 -2.83 10.77
CA GLU A 582 27.27 -3.99 11.58
C GLU A 582 27.62 -3.58 13.02
N GLY A 583 27.00 -4.27 13.99
CA GLY A 583 27.15 -4.00 15.42
C GLY A 583 26.54 -2.67 15.90
N LEU A 584 25.95 -1.87 15.01
CA LEU A 584 25.33 -0.58 15.33
C LEU A 584 23.81 -0.68 15.36
N LEU A 585 23.23 -1.12 14.25
CA LEU A 585 21.79 -1.16 13.98
C LEU A 585 21.37 -2.54 13.54
N ASP A 586 20.16 -2.90 13.92
CA ASP A 586 19.41 -3.96 13.26
C ASP A 586 19.30 -3.64 11.76
N PRO A 587 19.85 -4.47 10.86
CA PRO A 587 19.85 -4.18 9.43
C PRO A 587 18.45 -4.24 8.80
N VAL A 588 17.49 -4.88 9.46
CA VAL A 588 16.12 -4.99 8.97
C VAL A 588 15.25 -3.94 9.63
N LEU A 589 14.48 -3.21 8.82
CA LEU A 589 13.50 -2.25 9.32
C LEU A 589 12.28 -3.00 9.87
N ARG A 590 11.96 -2.81 11.15
CA ARG A 590 10.89 -3.56 11.83
C ARG A 590 9.89 -2.67 12.55
N ASP A 591 8.74 -3.25 12.84
CA ASP A 591 7.81 -2.70 13.81
C ASP A 591 8.34 -2.99 15.22
N ASN A 592 9.10 -2.04 15.77
CA ASN A 592 9.61 -2.10 17.14
C ASN A 592 8.67 -1.39 18.13
N GLY A 593 7.38 -1.34 17.80
CA GLY A 593 6.36 -0.55 18.48
C GLY A 593 6.28 0.90 17.98
N GLY A 594 5.22 1.59 18.41
CA GLY A 594 4.97 2.99 18.07
C GLY A 594 4.17 3.20 16.78
N VAL A 595 4.19 4.44 16.28
CA VAL A 595 3.39 4.87 15.11
C VAL A 595 4.04 4.57 13.75
N THR A 596 5.36 4.36 13.71
CA THR A 596 6.10 4.05 12.47
C THR A 596 7.26 3.10 12.75
N LYS A 597 7.66 2.30 11.75
CA LYS A 597 8.78 1.34 11.85
C LYS A 597 10.11 2.05 12.08
N THR A 598 11.03 1.37 12.77
CA THR A 598 12.39 1.87 13.10
C THR A 598 13.44 0.77 12.91
N HIS A 599 14.70 1.17 12.88
CA HIS A 599 15.83 0.24 13.09
C HIS A 599 16.21 0.29 14.57
N ALA A 600 16.13 -0.86 15.25
CA ALA A 600 16.56 -0.97 16.65
C ALA A 600 18.09 -0.90 16.76
N LEU A 601 18.60 -0.48 17.93
CA LEU A 601 20.03 -0.58 18.24
C LEU A 601 20.40 -2.03 18.59
N LEU A 602 21.58 -2.48 18.19
CA LEU A 602 22.07 -3.82 18.56
C LEU A 602 22.70 -3.82 19.97
N PRO A 603 22.68 -4.96 20.69
CA PRO A 603 23.48 -5.13 21.91
C PRO A 603 24.93 -4.69 21.74
N GLY A 604 25.41 -3.82 22.63
CA GLY A 604 26.78 -3.28 22.58
C GLY A 604 27.01 -2.17 21.54
N SER A 605 25.94 -1.69 20.89
CA SER A 605 26.02 -0.59 19.93
C SER A 605 26.60 0.66 20.57
N ALA A 606 27.53 1.32 19.87
CA ALA A 606 28.13 2.58 20.31
C ALA A 606 27.14 3.77 20.31
N ALA A 607 25.92 3.57 19.80
CA ALA A 607 24.86 4.56 19.86
C ALA A 607 24.15 4.59 21.23
N ILE A 608 24.20 3.50 22.00
CA ILE A 608 23.54 3.38 23.30
C ILE A 608 24.24 4.30 24.31
N ASP A 609 23.49 5.16 24.98
CA ASP A 609 23.97 6.20 25.90
C ASP A 609 25.06 7.12 25.29
N GLY A 610 25.12 7.22 23.95
CA GLY A 610 26.19 7.89 23.23
C GLY A 610 25.94 9.37 22.90
N GLY A 611 24.70 9.82 23.06
CA GLY A 611 24.21 11.13 22.61
C GLY A 611 24.46 12.26 23.60
N ASP A 612 23.98 13.45 23.22
CA ASP A 612 24.02 14.66 24.04
C ASP A 612 22.61 15.06 24.50
N ASN A 613 22.38 15.04 25.81
CA ASN A 613 21.11 15.44 26.42
C ASN A 613 20.81 16.94 26.23
N ASP A 614 21.85 17.78 26.08
CA ASP A 614 21.67 19.23 25.88
C ASP A 614 21.04 19.55 24.52
N ALA A 615 21.07 18.60 23.57
CA ALA A 615 20.36 18.71 22.29
C ALA A 615 18.82 18.77 22.43
N LEU A 616 18.30 18.42 23.61
CA LEU A 616 16.88 18.49 23.97
C LEU A 616 16.51 19.86 24.58
N ASP A 617 17.49 20.74 24.85
CA ASP A 617 17.23 22.06 25.44
C ASP A 617 16.56 23.01 24.43
N ASP A 618 15.29 23.28 24.72
CA ASP A 618 14.26 23.95 23.92
C ASP A 618 14.48 25.48 23.80
N THR A 619 15.71 25.97 23.80
CA THR A 619 15.98 27.42 23.71
C THR A 619 15.92 27.99 22.28
N ASN A 620 15.63 27.14 21.29
CA ASN A 620 15.55 27.47 19.85
C ASN A 620 14.11 27.45 19.26
N GLN A 621 13.07 27.72 20.07
CA GLN A 621 11.64 27.79 19.68
C GLN A 621 11.25 28.82 18.59
N ASN A 622 12.19 29.50 17.92
CA ASN A 622 11.84 30.40 16.82
C ASN A 622 11.48 29.67 15.51
N ILE A 623 11.42 28.33 15.55
CA ILE A 623 10.94 27.49 14.47
C ILE A 623 9.51 27.05 14.81
N ILE A 624 8.54 27.60 14.06
CA ILE A 624 7.13 27.26 14.16
C ILE A 624 6.98 25.74 13.89
N ASN A 625 6.27 25.02 14.77
CA ASN A 625 5.82 23.62 14.64
C ASN A 625 6.82 22.47 14.97
N ARG A 626 7.93 22.73 15.67
CA ARG A 626 8.76 21.66 16.25
C ARG A 626 8.13 21.12 17.54
N ARG A 627 7.80 19.81 17.63
CA ARG A 627 7.32 19.20 18.90
C ARG A 627 8.48 19.01 19.88
N ALA A 628 8.17 19.08 21.18
CA ALA A 628 9.11 18.83 22.26
C ALA A 628 9.67 17.39 22.18
N ILE A 629 10.98 17.27 22.35
CA ILE A 629 11.73 16.01 22.16
C ILE A 629 11.73 15.19 23.47
N THR A 630 10.56 14.77 23.92
CA THR A 630 10.43 13.98 25.17
C THR A 630 10.41 12.47 24.91
N GLN A 631 10.11 12.07 23.68
CA GLN A 631 9.97 10.68 23.25
C GLN A 631 10.81 10.43 21.99
N ASP A 632 11.15 9.17 21.74
CA ASP A 632 11.78 8.75 20.49
C ASP A 632 10.76 8.68 19.32
N GLN A 633 11.16 8.17 18.15
CA GLN A 633 10.27 8.08 16.98
C GLN A 633 8.96 7.33 17.25
N ARG A 634 8.99 6.32 18.14
CA ARG A 634 7.86 5.44 18.44
C ARG A 634 6.76 6.18 19.19
N GLY A 635 7.10 7.27 19.89
CA GLY A 635 6.14 8.17 20.53
C GLY A 635 5.78 7.74 21.95
N THR A 636 4.49 7.80 22.29
CA THR A 636 4.05 7.66 23.69
C THR A 636 4.40 6.29 24.26
N GLY A 637 5.11 6.29 25.39
CA GLY A 637 5.63 5.08 26.06
C GLY A 637 7.11 4.82 25.82
N PHE A 638 7.75 5.55 24.91
CA PHE A 638 9.17 5.41 24.56
C PHE A 638 9.90 6.71 24.87
N GLU A 639 10.33 6.86 26.13
CA GLU A 639 10.98 8.07 26.63
C GLU A 639 12.32 8.28 25.91
N ARG A 640 12.70 9.54 25.67
CA ARG A 640 13.92 9.87 24.91
C ARG A 640 15.20 9.93 25.74
N ILE A 641 15.11 9.74 27.05
CA ILE A 641 16.28 9.64 27.92
C ILE A 641 16.04 8.47 28.85
N VAL A 642 16.68 7.35 28.55
CA VAL A 642 16.72 6.17 29.40
C VAL A 642 18.18 5.80 29.62
N GLY A 643 18.60 5.67 30.88
CA GLY A 643 20.02 5.44 31.21
C GLY A 643 20.76 6.73 31.60
N GLU A 644 22.01 6.85 31.16
CA GLU A 644 22.88 8.00 31.45
C GLU A 644 22.69 9.14 30.44
N ALA A 645 22.43 8.82 29.16
CA ALA A 645 22.25 9.79 28.10
C ALA A 645 21.31 9.27 27.00
N ILE A 646 20.77 10.20 26.22
CA ILE A 646 20.03 9.89 25.00
C ILE A 646 20.85 8.99 24.05
N ASP A 647 20.20 8.03 23.44
CA ASP A 647 20.78 7.21 22.38
C ASP A 647 20.91 8.00 21.08
N ILE A 648 21.94 7.72 20.30
CA ILE A 648 22.12 8.32 18.97
C ILE A 648 21.18 7.62 17.98
N GLY A 649 20.36 8.37 17.24
CA GLY A 649 19.46 7.86 16.19
C GLY A 649 17.99 8.03 16.52
N ALA A 650 17.12 7.42 15.73
CA ALA A 650 15.66 7.53 15.88
C ALA A 650 15.05 6.68 17.02
N PHE A 651 15.81 5.71 17.52
CA PHE A 651 15.40 4.73 18.51
C PHE A 651 16.14 4.98 19.83
N GLU A 652 15.43 4.86 20.96
CA GLU A 652 15.98 4.86 22.32
C GLU A 652 15.72 3.52 23.01
N VAL A 653 16.76 2.80 23.43
CA VAL A 653 16.65 1.56 24.19
C VAL A 653 15.92 1.80 25.52
N GLN A 654 14.77 1.17 25.72
CA GLN A 654 13.97 1.33 26.94
C GLN A 654 14.35 0.32 28.04
N HIS A 655 14.82 -0.85 27.63
CA HIS A 655 15.18 -1.97 28.52
C HIS A 655 16.43 -2.68 28.01
N THR A 656 17.02 -3.55 28.82
CA THR A 656 18.17 -4.37 28.39
C THR A 656 17.82 -5.13 27.11
N LEU A 657 18.69 -5.09 26.10
CA LEU A 657 18.44 -5.75 24.82
C LEU A 657 18.71 -7.26 24.91
N ALA A 658 17.91 -8.06 24.19
CA ALA A 658 18.20 -9.47 23.91
C ALA A 658 18.16 -9.71 22.40
N GLN A 659 19.20 -10.32 21.84
CA GLN A 659 19.25 -10.61 20.40
C GLN A 659 18.81 -12.05 20.13
N VAL A 660 17.88 -12.23 19.18
CA VAL A 660 17.36 -13.54 18.77
C VAL A 660 17.71 -13.80 17.31
N GLU A 661 18.42 -14.88 17.02
CA GLU A 661 18.91 -15.20 15.69
C GLU A 661 18.42 -16.56 15.18
N LEU A 662 18.08 -16.63 13.90
CA LEU A 662 17.72 -17.85 13.21
C LEU A 662 18.89 -18.37 12.38
N ARG A 663 19.12 -19.69 12.43
CA ARG A 663 20.11 -20.39 11.60
C ARG A 663 19.53 -21.66 11.00
N MET A 664 19.56 -21.79 9.68
CA MET A 664 19.15 -22.99 8.96
C MET A 664 20.37 -23.84 8.64
N VAL A 665 20.43 -25.06 9.21
CA VAL A 665 21.59 -25.97 9.14
C VAL A 665 21.14 -27.38 8.74
N ASP A 666 22.02 -28.13 8.08
CA ASP A 666 21.76 -29.52 7.67
C ASP A 666 21.98 -30.48 8.85
N GLU A 667 23.05 -30.27 9.60
CA GLU A 667 23.38 -30.97 10.83
C GLU A 667 23.26 -30.05 12.05
N LYS A 668 22.88 -30.67 13.17
CA LYS A 668 22.79 -30.00 14.48
C LYS A 668 24.09 -29.31 14.86
N THR A 669 24.02 -28.01 15.16
CA THR A 669 25.18 -27.29 15.70
C THR A 669 25.59 -27.87 17.06
N THR A 670 26.89 -28.05 17.21
CA THR A 670 27.51 -28.51 18.46
C THR A 670 27.59 -27.34 19.45
N THR A 671 27.09 -27.55 20.66
CA THR A 671 27.12 -26.57 21.75
C THR A 671 27.95 -27.08 22.93
N ASP A 672 28.31 -26.17 23.83
CA ASP A 672 28.81 -26.51 25.16
C ASP A 672 27.73 -27.21 26.02
N SER A 673 28.11 -27.70 27.21
CA SER A 673 27.24 -28.53 28.05
C SER A 673 25.97 -27.82 28.54
N ASN A 674 25.97 -26.50 28.54
CA ASN A 674 24.83 -25.63 28.87
C ASN A 674 24.08 -25.11 27.63
N GLY A 675 24.50 -25.46 26.41
CA GLY A 675 23.86 -25.02 25.18
C GLY A 675 24.44 -23.74 24.56
N GLU A 676 25.55 -23.23 25.08
CA GLU A 676 26.20 -22.02 24.58
C GLU A 676 27.14 -22.27 23.40
N SER A 677 27.35 -21.23 22.59
CA SER A 677 28.34 -21.16 21.53
C SER A 677 28.90 -19.74 21.38
N VAL A 678 30.20 -19.65 21.11
CA VAL A 678 30.90 -18.38 20.84
C VAL A 678 30.65 -17.89 19.41
N THR A 679 30.41 -18.82 18.47
CA THR A 679 30.18 -18.52 17.06
C THR A 679 28.93 -19.23 16.58
N LEU A 680 28.04 -18.50 15.91
CA LEU A 680 26.89 -19.09 15.26
C LEU A 680 27.30 -19.80 13.95
N PRO A 681 26.61 -20.88 13.56
CA PRO A 681 26.81 -21.51 12.26
C PRO A 681 26.39 -20.56 11.13
N ASP A 682 26.91 -20.79 9.93
CA ASP A 682 26.42 -20.17 8.71
C ASP A 682 25.08 -20.80 8.29
N ASN A 683 24.22 -20.05 7.61
CA ASN A 683 23.02 -20.61 6.99
C ASN A 683 23.39 -21.47 5.78
N LEU A 684 22.61 -22.53 5.53
CA LEU A 684 22.59 -23.18 4.23
C LEU A 684 22.27 -22.16 3.12
N THR A 685 22.91 -22.28 1.97
CA THR A 685 22.58 -21.43 0.80
C THR A 685 21.37 -21.97 0.06
N TRP A 686 21.26 -23.30 -0.06
CA TRP A 686 20.12 -23.99 -0.65
C TRP A 686 19.93 -25.39 -0.06
N VAL A 687 18.74 -25.96 -0.26
CA VAL A 687 18.41 -27.37 -0.03
C VAL A 687 17.53 -27.90 -1.18
N ASP A 688 17.57 -29.19 -1.46
CA ASP A 688 16.55 -29.81 -2.30
C ASP A 688 15.25 -30.03 -1.50
N GLU A 689 14.12 -30.10 -2.19
CA GLU A 689 12.79 -30.23 -1.60
C GLU A 689 12.56 -31.56 -0.87
N TRP A 690 13.45 -32.56 -0.95
CA TRP A 690 13.31 -33.82 -0.21
C TRP A 690 14.20 -33.87 1.05
N SER A 691 15.16 -32.95 1.15
CA SER A 691 16.08 -32.86 2.28
C SER A 691 15.41 -32.20 3.49
N GLY A 692 15.52 -32.88 4.64
CA GLY A 692 15.15 -32.28 5.92
C GLY A 692 16.33 -31.55 6.56
N TYR A 693 16.04 -30.43 7.22
CA TYR A 693 17.02 -29.53 7.83
C TYR A 693 16.58 -29.11 9.25
N TRP A 694 17.45 -28.41 9.95
CA TRP A 694 17.16 -27.85 11.28
C TRP A 694 17.11 -26.33 11.20
N LEU A 695 16.08 -25.74 11.78
CA LEU A 695 16.05 -24.32 12.10
C LEU A 695 16.44 -24.16 13.57
N GLU A 696 17.57 -23.53 13.83
CA GLU A 696 18.08 -23.25 15.17
C GLU A 696 17.78 -21.80 15.56
N ILE A 697 17.25 -21.62 16.77
CA ILE A 697 16.93 -20.34 17.37
C ILE A 697 17.93 -20.07 18.49
N TRP A 698 18.68 -18.99 18.36
CA TRP A 698 19.74 -18.59 19.27
C TRP A 698 19.36 -17.30 19.98
N ILE A 699 19.74 -17.17 21.24
CA ILE A 699 19.53 -15.96 22.05
C ILE A 699 20.87 -15.49 22.60
N SER A 700 21.12 -14.19 22.61
CA SER A 700 22.30 -13.61 23.28
C SER A 700 21.95 -12.29 23.99
N THR A 701 22.70 -11.97 25.04
CA THR A 701 22.57 -10.71 25.80
C THR A 701 23.91 -9.94 25.82
N PRO A 702 23.91 -8.61 26.04
CA PRO A 702 25.12 -7.80 26.03
C PRO A 702 26.20 -8.32 27.00
N ALA A 703 27.44 -8.40 26.52
CA ALA A 703 28.58 -8.81 27.33
C ALA A 703 29.02 -7.69 28.28
N SER A 704 28.44 -7.63 29.48
CA SER A 704 29.07 -7.31 30.78
C SER A 704 28.05 -6.75 31.78
N THR A 705 27.85 -7.51 32.87
CA THR A 705 27.11 -7.19 34.12
C THR A 705 25.62 -7.48 34.20
N ASP A 706 24.99 -8.05 33.16
CA ASP A 706 23.57 -8.40 33.16
C ASP A 706 23.28 -9.86 33.56
N PRO A 707 22.09 -10.14 34.10
CA PRO A 707 21.66 -11.51 34.37
C PRO A 707 21.52 -12.33 33.09
N GLY A 708 21.87 -13.62 33.13
CA GLY A 708 21.60 -14.54 32.03
C GLY A 708 20.10 -14.68 31.73
N VAL A 709 19.77 -15.33 30.63
CA VAL A 709 18.39 -15.63 30.23
C VAL A 709 17.75 -16.54 31.27
N LEU A 710 16.55 -16.19 31.74
CA LEU A 710 15.70 -16.98 32.63
C LEU A 710 14.68 -17.80 31.84
N SER A 711 14.05 -17.17 30.85
CA SER A 711 13.03 -17.80 30.00
C SER A 711 12.95 -17.11 28.65
N ALA A 712 12.52 -17.84 27.64
CA ALA A 712 12.13 -17.26 26.36
C ALA A 712 10.82 -17.87 25.89
N THR A 713 9.96 -17.04 25.29
CA THR A 713 8.69 -17.42 24.70
C THR A 713 8.55 -16.75 23.34
N MET A 714 8.07 -17.47 22.33
CA MET A 714 7.86 -16.94 20.98
C MET A 714 6.88 -17.80 20.17
N ASN A 715 6.41 -17.26 19.05
CA ASN A 715 5.79 -18.02 17.96
C ASN A 715 6.64 -17.94 16.70
N LEU A 716 6.56 -18.95 15.83
CA LEU A 716 7.25 -18.98 14.54
C LEU A 716 6.27 -19.33 13.42
N SER A 717 6.25 -18.58 12.33
CA SER A 717 5.57 -18.97 11.08
C SER A 717 6.55 -19.55 10.05
N TYR A 718 6.04 -20.36 9.11
CA TYR A 718 6.77 -20.89 7.96
C TYR A 718 5.83 -21.26 6.80
N ASN A 719 6.38 -21.40 5.59
CA ASN A 719 5.64 -21.77 4.38
C ASN A 719 5.38 -23.29 4.33
N THR A 720 4.16 -23.69 4.70
CA THR A 720 3.72 -25.10 4.70
C THR A 720 3.64 -25.74 3.31
N ALA A 721 3.64 -24.97 2.21
CA ALA A 721 3.58 -25.55 0.87
C ALA A 721 4.87 -26.30 0.49
N ILE A 722 5.99 -25.98 1.14
CA ILE A 722 7.32 -26.51 0.75
C ILE A 722 8.03 -27.25 1.89
N THR A 723 7.53 -27.16 3.12
CA THR A 723 8.17 -27.78 4.29
C THR A 723 7.21 -27.93 5.45
N THR A 724 7.42 -28.99 6.24
CA THR A 724 6.63 -29.29 7.45
C THR A 724 7.54 -29.32 8.68
N ALA A 725 7.16 -28.62 9.76
CA ALA A 725 7.81 -28.80 11.06
C ALA A 725 7.37 -30.14 11.70
N VAL A 726 8.32 -30.97 12.13
CA VAL A 726 8.01 -32.31 12.68
C VAL A 726 8.39 -32.49 14.15
N SER A 727 9.36 -31.73 14.67
CA SER A 727 9.73 -31.81 16.09
C SER A 727 10.42 -30.55 16.59
N ILE A 728 10.33 -30.32 17.91
CA ILE A 728 11.00 -29.24 18.64
C ILE A 728 11.95 -29.88 19.64
N GLU A 729 13.19 -29.39 19.69
CA GLU A 729 14.20 -29.76 20.68
C GLU A 729 14.79 -28.51 21.33
N TYR A 730 14.59 -28.35 22.64
CA TYR A 730 15.15 -27.21 23.38
C TYR A 730 16.65 -27.38 23.61
N GLY A 731 17.37 -26.26 23.67
CA GLY A 731 18.77 -26.25 24.02
C GLY A 731 19.03 -26.75 25.44
N ALA A 732 20.25 -27.24 25.68
CA ALA A 732 20.60 -27.96 26.90
C ALA A 732 20.40 -27.15 28.20
N GLY A 733 20.46 -25.82 28.12
CA GLY A 733 20.25 -24.92 29.25
C GLY A 733 18.78 -24.71 29.62
N PHE A 734 17.83 -24.93 28.70
CA PHE A 734 16.40 -24.67 28.90
C PHE A 734 15.65 -25.96 29.25
N THR A 735 15.61 -26.34 30.52
CA THR A 735 15.10 -27.66 30.96
C THR A 735 13.76 -27.64 31.70
N ILE A 736 13.20 -26.45 31.93
CA ILE A 736 12.02 -26.23 32.76
C ILE A 736 10.88 -25.68 31.89
N ASN A 737 9.63 -26.06 32.22
CA ASN A 737 8.39 -25.52 31.62
C ASN A 737 8.39 -25.44 30.07
N GLN A 738 9.01 -26.41 29.41
CA GLN A 738 9.03 -26.51 27.95
C GLN A 738 7.61 -26.67 27.38
N THR A 739 7.19 -25.74 26.52
CA THR A 739 5.91 -25.79 25.77
C THR A 739 6.12 -25.41 24.32
N GLY A 740 5.34 -25.97 23.41
CA GLY A 740 5.36 -25.60 22.00
C GLY A 740 4.43 -26.51 21.23
N THR A 741 3.59 -25.95 20.36
CA THR A 741 2.63 -26.71 19.55
C THR A 741 2.88 -26.42 18.08
N ILE A 742 3.19 -27.46 17.31
CA ILE A 742 3.29 -27.34 15.86
C ILE A 742 1.88 -27.44 15.27
N ASN A 743 1.49 -26.43 14.52
CA ASN A 743 0.26 -26.36 13.75
C ASN A 743 0.59 -26.13 12.27
N ASP A 744 0.86 -27.23 11.59
CA ASP A 744 1.27 -27.23 10.19
C ASP A 744 0.16 -26.74 9.24
N LEU A 745 -1.12 -26.99 9.58
CA LEU A 745 -2.26 -26.50 8.81
C LEU A 745 -2.26 -24.96 8.67
N THR A 746 -1.71 -24.26 9.66
CA THR A 746 -1.59 -22.80 9.64
C THR A 746 -0.16 -22.32 9.40
N GLY A 747 0.81 -23.23 9.24
CA GLY A 747 2.23 -22.90 9.15
C GLY A 747 2.77 -22.21 10.41
N MET A 748 2.30 -22.59 11.60
CA MET A 748 2.65 -21.93 12.87
C MET A 748 3.20 -22.90 13.91
N ILE A 749 4.21 -22.46 14.67
CA ILE A 749 4.61 -23.05 15.95
C ILE A 749 4.21 -22.08 17.05
N GLU A 750 3.24 -22.48 17.87
CA GLU A 750 2.62 -21.65 18.89
C GLU A 750 3.15 -21.95 20.29
N ASN A 751 3.30 -20.90 21.10
CA ASN A 751 3.73 -20.96 22.50
C ASN A 751 5.05 -21.72 22.68
N LEU A 752 6.02 -21.49 21.79
CA LEU A 752 7.37 -22.05 21.92
C LEU A 752 8.06 -21.36 23.10
N SER A 753 8.02 -22.00 24.26
CA SER A 753 8.50 -21.46 25.54
C SER A 753 9.37 -22.48 26.28
N ALA A 754 10.38 -21.99 26.98
CA ALA A 754 11.12 -22.76 27.97
C ALA A 754 11.85 -21.87 28.99
N GLU A 755 12.15 -22.44 30.14
CA GLU A 755 12.82 -21.80 31.28
C GLU A 755 14.12 -22.51 31.66
N THR A 756 15.00 -21.80 32.37
CA THR A 756 16.23 -22.33 32.97
C THR A 756 16.35 -21.97 34.45
N ASP A 757 17.12 -22.76 35.21
CA ASP A 757 17.57 -22.45 36.57
C ASP A 757 19.04 -22.00 36.63
N LEU A 758 19.71 -21.88 35.47
CA LEU A 758 21.05 -21.34 35.35
C LEU A 758 21.03 -19.81 35.46
N ALA A 759 22.01 -19.25 36.19
CA ALA A 759 22.01 -17.82 36.53
C ALA A 759 22.66 -16.93 35.44
N ASP A 760 23.48 -17.51 34.58
CA ASP A 760 24.39 -16.86 33.65
C ASP A 760 24.23 -17.35 32.20
N LEU A 761 23.15 -18.07 31.90
CA LEU A 761 22.94 -18.65 30.57
C LEU A 761 22.82 -17.57 29.49
N GLY A 762 23.69 -17.59 28.49
CA GLY A 762 23.72 -16.61 27.40
C GLY A 762 24.30 -15.23 27.78
N ASP A 763 24.90 -15.07 28.97
CA ASP A 763 25.60 -13.84 29.36
C ASP A 763 26.88 -13.68 28.52
N GLY A 764 26.84 -12.74 27.58
CA GLY A 764 27.96 -12.40 26.70
C GLY A 764 28.30 -13.48 25.66
N GLN A 765 27.45 -14.49 25.46
CA GLN A 765 27.57 -15.53 24.43
C GLN A 765 26.18 -15.91 23.88
N SER A 766 26.15 -16.53 22.70
CA SER A 766 24.89 -17.07 22.17
C SER A 766 24.54 -18.39 22.84
N VAL A 767 23.29 -18.55 23.27
CA VAL A 767 22.73 -19.82 23.76
C VAL A 767 21.66 -20.33 22.80
N LEU A 768 21.70 -21.63 22.50
CA LEU A 768 20.64 -22.28 21.74
C LEU A 768 19.37 -22.33 22.60
N PHE A 769 18.30 -21.67 22.15
CA PHE A 769 16.99 -21.76 22.78
C PHE A 769 16.26 -23.03 22.37
N ALA A 770 16.08 -23.22 21.07
CA ALA A 770 15.44 -24.39 20.50
C ALA A 770 15.94 -24.65 19.08
N ARG A 771 15.82 -25.90 18.63
CA ARG A 771 15.96 -26.28 17.23
C ARG A 771 14.72 -27.03 16.78
N ILE A 772 14.23 -26.70 15.60
CA ILE A 772 13.04 -27.26 15.00
C ILE A 772 13.47 -28.10 13.81
N ARG A 773 13.03 -29.36 13.77
CA ARG A 773 13.26 -30.22 12.61
C ARG A 773 12.19 -29.92 11.57
N PHE A 774 12.63 -29.58 10.37
CA PHE A 774 11.80 -29.47 9.19
C PHE A 774 12.07 -30.64 8.25
N GLU A 775 11.00 -31.21 7.71
CA GLU A 775 11.03 -32.31 6.76
C GLU A 775 9.99 -32.04 5.67
N SER A 776 10.27 -32.56 4.49
CA SER A 776 9.31 -32.50 3.39
C SER A 776 8.38 -33.70 3.44
N THR A 777 7.09 -33.44 3.55
CA THR A 777 6.03 -34.45 3.56
C THR A 777 5.39 -34.62 2.19
N ALA A 778 4.44 -35.55 2.06
CA ALA A 778 3.72 -35.78 0.82
C ALA A 778 2.72 -34.67 0.44
N SER A 779 2.51 -33.70 1.33
CA SER A 779 1.69 -32.51 1.03
C SER A 779 2.55 -31.32 0.58
N ASP A 780 3.86 -31.43 0.73
CA ASP A 780 4.83 -30.39 0.46
C ASP A 780 5.45 -30.68 -0.89
N GLY A 781 5.84 -29.67 -1.67
CA GLY A 781 6.53 -29.91 -2.93
C GLY A 781 6.85 -28.64 -3.71
N ILE A 782 7.80 -28.78 -4.63
CA ILE A 782 8.12 -27.76 -5.62
C ILE A 782 8.11 -28.41 -6.99
N ASP A 783 7.16 -28.00 -7.82
CA ASP A 783 6.96 -28.62 -9.13
C ASP A 783 8.13 -28.32 -10.10
N LEU A 784 8.46 -29.27 -10.97
CA LEU A 784 9.35 -29.03 -12.11
C LEU A 784 8.63 -28.24 -13.21
N ASP A 785 9.17 -27.09 -13.61
CA ASP A 785 8.66 -26.34 -14.77
C ASP A 785 9.16 -26.96 -16.09
N LEU A 786 8.55 -28.07 -16.46
CA LEU A 786 8.85 -28.82 -17.69
C LEU A 786 8.62 -27.98 -18.96
N ALA A 787 7.66 -27.05 -18.93
CA ALA A 787 7.31 -26.23 -20.08
C ALA A 787 8.28 -25.06 -20.26
N GLY A 788 8.68 -24.41 -19.16
CA GLY A 788 9.66 -23.34 -19.15
C GLY A 788 11.11 -23.82 -19.23
N GLN A 789 11.37 -25.12 -19.00
CA GLN A 789 12.71 -25.70 -18.93
C GLN A 789 13.61 -24.95 -17.93
N MET A 790 13.11 -24.80 -16.71
CA MET A 790 13.77 -24.03 -15.66
C MET A 790 13.43 -24.54 -14.26
N MET A 791 14.29 -24.23 -13.28
CA MET A 791 14.09 -24.62 -11.88
C MET A 791 13.83 -23.37 -11.03
N ILE A 792 12.57 -23.18 -10.60
CA ILE A 792 12.15 -22.03 -9.79
C ILE A 792 12.26 -22.36 -8.30
N PRO A 793 13.22 -21.77 -7.54
CA PRO A 793 13.32 -22.01 -6.11
C PRO A 793 12.22 -21.32 -5.29
N GLN A 794 11.97 -21.81 -4.08
CA GLN A 794 11.02 -21.24 -3.11
C GLN A 794 11.69 -20.96 -1.76
N SER A 795 11.16 -19.99 -0.99
CA SER A 795 11.65 -19.66 0.37
C SER A 795 10.77 -20.26 1.48
N PRO A 796 11.37 -20.74 2.59
CA PRO A 796 10.61 -21.20 3.76
C PRO A 796 9.88 -20.12 4.57
N GLU A 797 10.17 -18.82 4.35
CA GLU A 797 9.48 -17.67 4.96
C GLU A 797 9.41 -17.64 6.51
N PHE A 798 10.51 -17.99 7.18
CA PHE A 798 10.56 -18.00 8.65
C PHE A 798 10.38 -16.61 9.27
N THR A 799 9.35 -16.45 10.12
CA THR A 799 9.09 -15.19 10.85
C THR A 799 8.75 -15.45 12.32
N LEU A 800 9.41 -14.72 13.23
CA LEU A 800 9.14 -14.77 14.67
C LEU A 800 8.11 -13.71 15.08
N TYR A 801 7.23 -14.07 16.02
CA TYR A 801 6.23 -13.17 16.61
C TYR A 801 6.17 -13.33 18.12
N GLN A 802 5.67 -12.29 18.81
CA GLN A 802 5.43 -12.29 20.26
C GLN A 802 6.62 -12.85 21.05
N THR A 803 7.82 -12.43 20.64
CA THR A 803 9.06 -12.87 21.26
C THR A 803 9.22 -12.10 22.56
N GLU A 804 9.36 -12.83 23.66
CA GLU A 804 9.62 -12.28 24.99
C GLU A 804 10.77 -13.08 25.60
N VAL A 805 11.86 -12.39 25.91
CA VAL A 805 12.97 -12.93 26.68
C VAL A 805 12.92 -12.29 28.07
N GLN A 806 13.05 -13.10 29.10
CA GLN A 806 13.19 -12.61 30.47
C GLN A 806 14.56 -12.97 30.99
N LEU A 807 15.19 -12.03 31.69
CA LEU A 807 16.48 -12.26 32.34
C LEU A 807 16.27 -12.65 33.81
N VAL A 808 17.29 -13.28 34.39
CA VAL A 808 17.31 -13.66 35.80
C VAL A 808 17.01 -12.44 36.69
N GLY A 809 16.07 -12.61 37.62
CA GLY A 809 15.53 -11.51 38.43
C GLY A 809 14.21 -10.94 37.91
N GLY A 810 13.69 -11.45 36.78
CA GLY A 810 12.41 -11.04 36.19
C GLY A 810 12.49 -9.70 35.48
N LEU A 811 13.66 -9.36 34.92
CA LEU A 811 13.85 -8.16 34.12
C LEU A 811 13.36 -8.46 32.69
N ALA A 812 12.48 -7.60 32.17
CA ALA A 812 12.05 -7.64 30.78
C ALA A 812 13.15 -7.13 29.86
N THR A 813 13.16 -7.62 28.62
CA THR A 813 14.08 -7.16 27.57
C THR A 813 13.35 -6.46 26.43
N GLU A 814 14.10 -5.71 25.62
CA GLU A 814 13.69 -5.34 24.27
C GLU A 814 14.40 -6.27 23.27
N GLU A 815 13.63 -7.02 22.48
CA GLU A 815 14.16 -8.04 21.58
C GLU A 815 14.59 -7.49 20.22
N VAL A 816 15.79 -7.86 19.78
CA VAL A 816 16.32 -7.52 18.44
C VAL A 816 16.52 -8.80 17.64
N HIS A 817 15.91 -8.86 16.46
CA HIS A 817 15.87 -10.08 15.68
C HIS A 817 16.94 -10.06 14.58
N GLY A 818 17.72 -11.13 14.45
CA GLY A 818 18.61 -11.34 13.31
C GLY A 818 17.82 -11.43 11.99
N PRO A 819 18.49 -11.32 10.83
CA PRO A 819 17.85 -11.55 9.54
C PRO A 819 17.32 -12.99 9.46
N ALA A 820 16.22 -13.18 8.73
CA ALA A 820 15.73 -14.53 8.42
C ALA A 820 16.75 -15.24 7.51
N PRO A 821 16.86 -16.58 7.58
CA PRO A 821 17.73 -17.34 6.67
C PRO A 821 17.33 -17.13 5.20
N GLU A 822 18.30 -16.78 4.34
CA GLU A 822 18.09 -16.60 2.89
C GLU A 822 18.11 -17.94 2.11
N THR A 823 18.05 -19.07 2.80
CA THR A 823 18.12 -20.40 2.20
C THR A 823 16.95 -20.67 1.25
N LEU A 824 17.26 -21.10 0.03
CA LEU A 824 16.27 -21.47 -0.98
C LEU A 824 16.05 -22.99 -1.08
N VAL A 825 14.84 -23.41 -1.40
CA VAL A 825 14.45 -24.81 -1.61
C VAL A 825 14.24 -25.05 -3.11
N PHE A 826 14.84 -26.09 -3.67
CA PHE A 826 14.78 -26.43 -5.10
C PHE A 826 14.06 -27.75 -5.36
N ALA A 827 13.32 -27.84 -6.46
CA ALA A 827 12.72 -29.08 -6.96
C ALA A 827 13.79 -30.18 -7.20
N ASN A 828 13.40 -31.45 -7.08
CA ASN A 828 14.32 -32.56 -7.34
C ASN A 828 14.34 -32.93 -8.84
N PRO A 829 15.44 -32.66 -9.58
CA PRO A 829 15.44 -32.84 -11.03
C PRO A 829 15.46 -34.31 -11.49
N PHE A 830 15.73 -35.25 -10.59
CA PHE A 830 15.79 -36.67 -10.92
C PHE A 830 14.40 -37.32 -10.97
N ASP A 831 13.39 -36.69 -10.37
CA ASP A 831 11.98 -37.12 -10.40
C ASP A 831 11.28 -36.43 -11.58
N LEU A 832 11.52 -36.94 -12.78
CA LEU A 832 11.08 -36.28 -14.02
C LEU A 832 9.56 -36.20 -14.15
N ASN A 833 8.81 -37.07 -13.45
CA ASN A 833 7.35 -37.06 -13.49
C ASN A 833 6.70 -36.49 -12.21
N ASP A 834 7.51 -35.96 -11.29
CA ASP A 834 7.08 -35.25 -10.10
C ASP A 834 6.14 -36.09 -9.21
N ASP A 835 6.40 -37.42 -9.10
CA ASP A 835 5.55 -38.36 -8.36
C ASP A 835 6.09 -38.79 -6.98
N ASP A 836 7.02 -37.96 -6.47
CA ASP A 836 7.79 -38.06 -5.23
C ASP A 836 8.73 -39.28 -5.17
N LYS A 837 9.09 -39.85 -6.33
CA LYS A 837 9.90 -41.07 -6.47
C LYS A 837 10.77 -41.02 -7.72
N ILE A 838 11.99 -41.51 -7.59
CA ILE A 838 12.87 -41.76 -8.73
C ILE A 838 12.80 -43.25 -9.05
N ASP A 839 11.94 -43.65 -9.99
CA ASP A 839 11.69 -45.06 -10.28
C ASP A 839 11.76 -45.41 -11.78
N PHE A 840 11.19 -46.56 -12.14
CA PHE A 840 11.22 -47.04 -13.51
C PHE A 840 10.47 -46.12 -14.49
N ARG A 841 9.54 -45.29 -14.00
CA ARG A 841 8.81 -44.29 -14.79
C ARG A 841 9.75 -43.18 -15.23
N ASP A 842 10.52 -42.63 -14.30
CA ASP A 842 11.54 -41.63 -14.58
C ASP A 842 12.63 -42.19 -15.47
N LEU A 843 13.03 -43.44 -15.24
CA LEU A 843 13.98 -44.11 -16.12
C LEU A 843 13.43 -44.27 -17.55
N VAL A 844 12.14 -44.53 -17.71
CA VAL A 844 11.50 -44.59 -19.04
C VAL A 844 11.49 -43.22 -19.71
N LEU A 845 11.22 -42.15 -18.95
CA LEU A 845 11.28 -40.78 -19.44
C LEU A 845 12.71 -40.40 -19.84
N PHE A 846 13.69 -40.65 -18.97
CA PHE A 846 15.12 -40.44 -19.25
C PHE A 846 15.58 -41.22 -20.49
N ILE A 847 15.25 -42.52 -20.60
CA ILE A 847 15.61 -43.34 -21.77
C ILE A 847 14.97 -42.80 -23.05
N SER A 848 13.77 -42.22 -22.98
CA SER A 848 13.09 -41.67 -24.17
C SER A 848 13.86 -40.52 -24.82
N VAL A 849 14.72 -39.85 -24.05
CA VAL A 849 15.58 -38.73 -24.46
C VAL A 849 17.07 -39.08 -24.43
N TYR A 850 17.43 -40.35 -24.21
CA TYR A 850 18.83 -40.76 -24.19
C TYR A 850 19.49 -40.61 -25.57
N ASN A 851 20.71 -40.08 -25.58
CA ASN A 851 21.47 -39.69 -26.77
C ASN A 851 20.77 -38.59 -27.60
N SER A 852 19.96 -37.76 -26.96
CA SER A 852 19.45 -36.52 -27.53
C SER A 852 20.28 -35.33 -27.04
N ASP A 853 20.42 -34.33 -27.90
CA ASP A 853 20.80 -32.98 -27.48
C ASP A 853 19.51 -32.30 -26.99
N PRO A 854 19.43 -31.83 -25.73
CA PRO A 854 18.26 -31.12 -25.23
C PRO A 854 17.83 -29.95 -26.12
N ARG A 855 18.79 -29.29 -26.79
CA ARG A 855 18.57 -28.19 -27.75
C ARG A 855 18.14 -28.66 -29.13
N GLU A 856 17.91 -29.94 -29.34
CA GLU A 856 17.33 -30.45 -30.60
C GLU A 856 16.11 -31.34 -30.34
N SER A 857 15.82 -31.64 -29.06
CA SER A 857 14.78 -32.56 -28.65
C SER A 857 13.43 -31.84 -28.48
N ASN A 858 12.36 -32.40 -29.05
CA ASN A 858 10.99 -31.91 -28.83
C ASN A 858 10.35 -32.49 -27.55
N SER A 859 11.16 -33.05 -26.65
CA SER A 859 10.68 -33.66 -25.41
C SER A 859 10.93 -32.72 -24.24
N ASP A 860 9.89 -32.42 -23.48
CA ASP A 860 9.94 -31.58 -22.28
C ASP A 860 10.95 -32.10 -21.23
N TYR A 861 11.21 -33.42 -21.23
CA TYR A 861 12.15 -34.08 -20.32
C TYR A 861 13.62 -33.99 -20.71
N ALA A 862 13.96 -33.63 -21.95
CA ALA A 862 15.35 -33.73 -22.42
C ALA A 862 16.28 -32.78 -21.67
N TRP A 863 15.77 -31.59 -21.36
CA TRP A 863 16.48 -30.57 -20.59
C TRP A 863 16.75 -31.03 -19.15
N PHE A 864 15.75 -31.58 -18.47
CA PHE A 864 15.91 -32.09 -17.10
C PHE A 864 16.68 -33.42 -17.05
N ALA A 865 16.72 -34.18 -18.15
CA ALA A 865 17.49 -35.41 -18.22
C ALA A 865 18.99 -35.17 -18.49
N ASP A 866 19.38 -33.98 -18.93
CA ASP A 866 20.78 -33.55 -19.06
C ASP A 866 21.30 -33.09 -17.69
N LEU A 867 21.55 -34.08 -16.83
CA LEU A 867 21.74 -33.85 -15.41
C LEU A 867 23.04 -33.09 -15.08
N ASP A 868 24.04 -33.18 -15.96
CA ASP A 868 25.26 -32.37 -15.89
C ASP A 868 25.25 -31.14 -16.81
N GLN A 869 24.13 -30.87 -17.49
CA GLN A 869 23.91 -29.71 -18.37
C GLN A 869 24.99 -29.59 -19.46
N SER A 870 25.48 -30.73 -19.95
CA SER A 870 26.52 -30.83 -20.99
C SER A 870 25.97 -30.76 -22.42
N HIS A 871 24.69 -30.43 -22.56
CA HIS A 871 23.92 -30.40 -23.80
C HIS A 871 23.84 -31.75 -24.52
N ASN A 872 23.98 -32.85 -23.77
CA ASN A 872 23.91 -34.19 -24.32
C ASN A 872 23.42 -35.14 -23.25
N VAL A 873 22.17 -35.62 -23.35
CA VAL A 873 21.68 -36.67 -22.45
C VAL A 873 22.43 -37.97 -22.77
N ASN A 874 23.40 -38.34 -21.95
CA ASN A 874 24.32 -39.40 -22.27
C ASN A 874 24.57 -40.34 -21.08
N PHE A 875 25.60 -41.18 -21.20
CA PHE A 875 25.93 -42.18 -20.20
C PHE A 875 26.32 -41.56 -18.84
N ARG A 876 26.84 -40.34 -18.81
CA ARG A 876 27.17 -39.60 -17.57
C ARG A 876 25.90 -39.25 -16.80
N ASP A 877 24.89 -38.73 -17.49
CA ASP A 877 23.58 -38.43 -16.91
C ASP A 877 22.90 -39.70 -16.43
N LEU A 878 23.02 -40.79 -17.19
CA LEU A 878 22.50 -42.08 -16.76
C LEU A 878 23.18 -42.57 -15.48
N ILE A 879 24.50 -42.36 -15.31
CA ILE A 879 25.19 -42.69 -14.06
C ILE A 879 24.64 -41.83 -12.91
N SER A 880 24.47 -40.52 -13.12
CA SER A 880 23.92 -39.61 -12.12
C SER A 880 22.50 -40.02 -11.73
N PHE A 881 21.64 -40.31 -12.71
CA PHE A 881 20.28 -40.80 -12.51
C PHE A 881 20.27 -42.12 -11.73
N VAL A 882 21.05 -43.11 -12.16
CA VAL A 882 21.13 -44.42 -11.51
C VAL A 882 21.65 -44.33 -10.08
N SER A 883 22.49 -43.33 -9.77
CA SER A 883 22.96 -43.10 -8.39
C SER A 883 21.85 -42.70 -7.42
N ASN A 884 20.73 -42.18 -7.95
CA ASN A 884 19.55 -41.78 -7.18
C ASN A 884 18.32 -42.70 -7.42
N TYR A 885 18.46 -43.73 -8.26
CA TYR A 885 17.36 -44.62 -8.60
C TYR A 885 16.87 -45.43 -7.38
N GLY A 886 15.56 -45.41 -7.16
CA GLY A 886 14.90 -46.02 -6.01
C GLY A 886 14.77 -45.11 -4.80
N SER A 887 15.31 -43.89 -4.86
CA SER A 887 15.06 -42.84 -3.87
C SER A 887 13.62 -42.35 -3.95
N SER A 888 13.08 -41.92 -2.82
CA SER A 888 11.75 -41.31 -2.74
C SER A 888 11.67 -40.36 -1.56
N LYS A 889 10.81 -39.35 -1.67
CA LYS A 889 10.52 -38.37 -0.60
C LYS A 889 9.98 -39.05 0.65
N ALA A 890 9.01 -39.96 0.48
CA ALA A 890 8.44 -40.75 1.58
C ALA A 890 9.48 -41.65 2.28
N GLY A 891 10.56 -42.02 1.59
CA GLY A 891 11.68 -42.78 2.15
C GLY A 891 12.77 -41.90 2.77
N GLN A 892 12.66 -40.57 2.71
CA GLN A 892 13.67 -39.60 3.14
C GLN A 892 15.07 -39.94 2.62
N SER A 893 15.13 -40.30 1.34
CA SER A 893 16.38 -40.70 0.69
C SER A 893 17.20 -39.46 0.35
N THR A 894 18.49 -39.45 0.73
CA THR A 894 19.40 -38.40 0.29
C THR A 894 19.59 -38.46 -1.22
N VAL A 895 19.36 -37.34 -1.89
CA VAL A 895 19.60 -37.18 -3.33
C VAL A 895 21.05 -36.72 -3.54
N ASN A 896 21.79 -37.44 -4.36
CA ASN A 896 23.15 -37.08 -4.74
C ASN A 896 23.09 -36.14 -5.95
N SER A 897 23.12 -34.84 -5.70
CA SER A 897 23.08 -33.82 -6.75
C SER A 897 24.35 -33.84 -7.62
N PRO A 898 24.24 -33.51 -8.92
CA PRO A 898 25.38 -33.45 -9.83
C PRO A 898 26.29 -32.26 -9.50
N LYS A 899 27.55 -32.32 -9.94
CA LYS A 899 28.53 -31.26 -9.69
C LYS A 899 28.09 -29.97 -10.41
N GLY A 900 27.91 -28.89 -9.66
CA GLY A 900 27.46 -27.59 -10.20
C GLY A 900 25.96 -27.33 -10.08
N PHE A 901 25.18 -28.26 -9.52
CA PHE A 901 23.78 -28.02 -9.14
C PHE A 901 23.68 -27.12 -7.89
N PRO A 902 22.70 -26.19 -7.82
CA PRO A 902 21.70 -25.85 -8.85
C PRO A 902 22.20 -24.86 -9.91
N ASP A 903 23.35 -24.20 -9.71
CA ASP A 903 23.85 -23.11 -10.57
C ASP A 903 23.89 -23.45 -12.08
N SER A 904 24.28 -24.68 -12.42
CA SER A 904 24.42 -25.15 -13.81
C SER A 904 23.09 -25.44 -14.49
N TRP A 905 22.00 -25.58 -13.72
CA TRP A 905 20.66 -25.89 -14.21
C TRP A 905 19.86 -24.63 -14.50
N ASN A 906 20.33 -23.48 -14.03
CA ASN A 906 19.71 -22.21 -14.33
C ASN A 906 20.70 -21.38 -15.15
N LYS A 907 21.16 -21.89 -16.32
CA LYS A 907 22.04 -21.19 -17.30
C LYS A 907 21.39 -19.94 -17.93
N GLN A 908 20.47 -19.31 -17.23
CA GLN A 908 19.96 -18.00 -17.57
C GLN A 908 21.04 -16.99 -17.25
N LEU A 909 21.39 -16.15 -18.23
CA LEU A 909 22.18 -14.97 -17.92
C LEU A 909 21.32 -14.06 -17.06
N THR A 910 21.65 -13.93 -15.79
CA THR A 910 20.89 -13.06 -14.88
C THR A 910 21.56 -11.70 -14.76
N VAL A 911 20.77 -10.68 -14.43
CA VAL A 911 21.33 -9.38 -14.09
C VAL A 911 21.94 -9.43 -12.69
N GLU A 912 23.16 -8.90 -12.51
CA GLU A 912 23.66 -8.69 -11.13
C GLU A 912 22.89 -7.53 -10.49
N PRO A 913 22.26 -7.74 -9.32
CA PRO A 913 21.56 -6.69 -8.62
C PRO A 913 22.57 -5.60 -8.23
N THR A 914 22.53 -4.50 -8.94
CA THR A 914 23.34 -3.31 -8.64
C THR A 914 22.42 -2.11 -8.52
N LEU A 915 22.80 -1.19 -7.62
CA LEU A 915 22.08 0.03 -7.26
C LEU A 915 22.05 1.10 -8.37
N LEU A 916 22.23 0.69 -9.62
CA LEU A 916 22.17 1.57 -10.77
C LEU A 916 20.71 1.90 -11.14
N PRO A 917 20.48 3.04 -11.82
CA PRO A 917 19.18 3.44 -12.31
C PRO A 917 18.54 2.41 -13.23
N GLN A 918 17.35 1.90 -12.90
CA GLN A 918 16.46 1.39 -13.92
C GLN A 918 15.97 2.60 -14.74
N LEU A 919 16.56 2.81 -15.91
CA LEU A 919 15.99 3.70 -16.91
C LEU A 919 14.64 3.10 -17.37
N SER A 920 13.70 3.93 -17.81
CA SER A 920 12.43 3.46 -18.38
C SER A 920 12.75 2.40 -19.44
N ALA A 921 12.38 1.15 -19.17
CA ALA A 921 12.81 0.03 -19.99
C ALA A 921 12.33 0.28 -21.42
N ARG A 922 13.27 0.55 -22.33
CA ARG A 922 12.98 0.54 -23.76
C ARG A 922 12.92 -0.93 -24.14
N PRO A 923 11.75 -1.45 -24.53
CA PRO A 923 11.70 -2.79 -25.04
C PRO A 923 12.61 -2.91 -26.26
N VAL A 924 13.28 -4.04 -26.44
CA VAL A 924 13.92 -4.32 -27.72
C VAL A 924 12.85 -4.77 -28.70
N GLU A 925 12.82 -4.22 -29.91
CA GLU A 925 11.93 -4.74 -30.94
C GLU A 925 12.55 -5.99 -31.60
N GLN A 926 11.71 -6.93 -32.03
CA GLN A 926 12.13 -8.16 -32.72
C GLN A 926 13.14 -7.89 -33.86
N GLY A 927 12.90 -6.85 -34.67
CA GLY A 927 13.79 -6.49 -35.77
C GLY A 927 15.15 -5.91 -35.33
N GLU A 928 15.22 -5.28 -34.16
CA GLU A 928 16.48 -4.79 -33.57
C GLU A 928 17.33 -5.96 -33.08
N ALA A 929 16.71 -6.94 -32.43
CA ALA A 929 17.36 -8.16 -31.98
C ALA A 929 17.90 -8.99 -33.16
N GLU A 930 17.10 -9.18 -34.22
CA GLU A 930 17.53 -9.86 -35.45
C GLU A 930 18.70 -9.16 -36.14
N THR A 931 18.66 -7.83 -36.22
CA THR A 931 19.75 -7.03 -36.81
C THR A 931 21.03 -7.15 -35.99
N MET A 932 20.91 -7.11 -34.66
CA MET A 932 22.05 -7.28 -33.76
C MET A 932 22.65 -8.68 -33.87
N LEU A 933 21.82 -9.73 -33.87
CA LEU A 933 22.28 -11.11 -34.07
C LEU A 933 23.07 -11.25 -35.37
N GLY A 934 22.51 -10.76 -36.49
CA GLY A 934 23.21 -10.79 -37.78
C GLY A 934 24.56 -10.08 -37.74
N SER A 935 24.61 -8.89 -37.12
CA SER A 935 25.86 -8.14 -36.95
C SER A 935 26.88 -8.86 -36.08
N VAL A 936 26.45 -9.56 -35.01
CA VAL A 936 27.34 -10.33 -34.13
C VAL A 936 27.88 -11.55 -34.87
N VAL A 937 27.03 -12.31 -35.56
CA VAL A 937 27.44 -13.48 -36.35
C VAL A 937 28.43 -13.08 -37.45
N ASP A 938 28.17 -12.00 -38.19
CA ASP A 938 29.09 -11.46 -39.21
C ASP A 938 30.46 -11.06 -38.59
N SER A 939 30.48 -10.58 -37.35
CA SER A 939 31.72 -10.23 -36.65
C SER A 939 32.52 -11.47 -36.17
N LEU A 940 31.85 -12.61 -35.99
CA LEU A 940 32.44 -13.88 -35.58
C LEU A 940 32.89 -14.75 -36.77
N ASP A 941 32.25 -14.62 -37.94
CA ASP A 941 32.55 -15.41 -39.16
C ASP A 941 34.05 -15.54 -39.51
N PRO A 942 34.88 -14.47 -39.40
CA PRO A 942 36.32 -14.57 -39.70
C PRO A 942 37.14 -15.37 -38.68
N GLN A 943 36.59 -15.60 -37.48
CA GLN A 943 37.25 -16.20 -36.33
C GLN A 943 36.85 -17.67 -36.11
N LEU A 944 35.86 -18.15 -36.87
CA LEU A 944 35.22 -19.44 -36.70
C LEU A 944 35.55 -20.44 -37.83
N THR A 945 35.41 -21.74 -37.54
CA THR A 945 35.50 -22.77 -38.58
C THR A 945 34.24 -22.80 -39.45
N PRO A 946 34.30 -23.35 -40.69
CA PRO A 946 33.12 -23.45 -41.55
C PRO A 946 31.94 -24.19 -40.92
N ALA A 947 32.18 -25.16 -40.03
CA ALA A 947 31.13 -25.90 -39.35
C ALA A 947 30.44 -25.07 -38.25
N GLU A 948 31.20 -24.23 -37.55
CA GLU A 948 30.66 -23.30 -36.56
C GLU A 948 29.89 -22.16 -37.25
N ASN A 949 30.38 -21.67 -38.39
CA ASN A 949 29.64 -20.70 -39.21
C ASN A 949 28.34 -21.28 -39.76
N ASP A 950 28.35 -22.53 -40.23
CA ASP A 950 27.13 -23.23 -40.66
C ASP A 950 26.13 -23.42 -39.49
N LYS A 951 26.62 -23.56 -38.25
CA LYS A 951 25.80 -23.65 -37.03
C LYS A 951 25.19 -22.30 -36.67
N LEU A 952 26.01 -21.25 -36.60
CA LEU A 952 25.54 -19.90 -36.27
C LEU A 952 24.60 -19.31 -37.34
N ALA A 953 24.77 -19.71 -38.61
CA ALA A 953 23.88 -19.29 -39.70
C ALA A 953 22.43 -19.81 -39.58
N GLN A 954 22.18 -20.78 -38.69
CA GLN A 954 20.85 -21.35 -38.43
C GLN A 954 20.21 -20.81 -37.15
N VAL A 955 20.92 -19.95 -36.41
CA VAL A 955 20.44 -19.42 -35.12
C VAL A 955 19.33 -18.39 -35.36
N ASN A 956 18.22 -18.56 -34.65
CA ASN A 956 17.14 -17.59 -34.56
C ASN A 956 17.24 -16.80 -33.26
N ILE A 957 16.59 -15.64 -33.23
CA ILE A 957 16.44 -14.83 -32.00
C ILE A 957 14.99 -14.42 -31.88
N GLU A 958 14.41 -14.54 -30.70
CA GLU A 958 13.02 -14.16 -30.40
C GLU A 958 12.99 -13.27 -29.16
N VAL A 959 12.27 -12.15 -29.26
CA VAL A 959 12.03 -11.25 -28.13
C VAL A 959 10.76 -11.69 -27.41
N VAL A 960 10.88 -12.03 -26.13
CA VAL A 960 9.80 -12.53 -25.27
C VAL A 960 9.91 -11.92 -23.87
N ASP A 961 8.85 -11.96 -23.07
CA ASP A 961 8.90 -11.54 -21.67
C ASP A 961 9.40 -12.70 -20.81
N LEU A 962 10.62 -12.59 -20.28
CA LEU A 962 11.27 -13.62 -19.46
C LEU A 962 11.04 -13.35 -17.95
N PRO A 963 11.22 -14.37 -17.08
CA PRO A 963 11.09 -14.22 -15.64
C PRO A 963 12.00 -13.12 -15.04
N GLU A 964 11.61 -12.61 -13.86
CA GLU A 964 12.32 -11.51 -13.21
C GLU A 964 13.81 -11.84 -12.96
N GLY A 965 14.69 -10.91 -13.32
CA GLY A 965 16.14 -11.05 -13.17
C GLY A 965 16.84 -11.77 -14.34
N VAL A 966 16.09 -12.34 -15.29
CA VAL A 966 16.62 -13.08 -16.45
C VAL A 966 16.77 -12.17 -17.66
N LEU A 967 17.94 -12.17 -18.29
CA LEU A 967 18.23 -11.36 -19.49
C LEU A 967 18.02 -12.15 -20.78
N SER A 968 18.35 -13.43 -20.75
CA SER A 968 18.27 -14.33 -21.90
C SER A 968 18.18 -15.79 -21.48
N ASN A 969 17.62 -16.58 -22.38
CA ASN A 969 17.61 -18.04 -22.29
C ASN A 969 17.83 -18.61 -23.69
N THR A 970 18.71 -19.60 -23.83
CA THR A 970 18.91 -20.30 -25.10
C THR A 970 18.31 -21.69 -25.03
N VAL A 971 17.33 -21.93 -25.90
CA VAL A 971 16.63 -23.20 -26.06
C VAL A 971 16.58 -23.45 -27.54
N HIS A 972 17.25 -24.48 -28.07
CA HIS A 972 17.31 -24.64 -29.52
C HIS A 972 18.64 -24.33 -30.19
N ASP A 973 18.45 -23.99 -31.47
CA ASP A 973 19.14 -22.91 -32.16
C ASP A 973 18.43 -21.54 -31.98
N THR A 974 17.59 -21.34 -30.96
CA THR A 974 16.87 -20.07 -30.74
C THR A 974 17.33 -19.39 -29.45
N ILE A 975 17.72 -18.13 -29.57
CA ILE A 975 18.04 -17.25 -28.44
C ILE A 975 16.76 -16.48 -28.06
N TYR A 976 16.27 -16.70 -26.84
CA TYR A 976 15.19 -15.89 -26.27
C TYR A 976 15.80 -14.74 -25.49
N ILE A 977 15.46 -13.51 -25.89
CA ILE A 977 15.89 -12.29 -25.23
C ILE A 977 14.71 -11.69 -24.49
N ASP A 978 14.93 -11.29 -23.24
CA ASP A 978 13.89 -10.63 -22.47
C ASP A 978 13.45 -9.31 -23.13
N VAL A 979 12.17 -9.00 -23.12
CA VAL A 979 11.61 -7.84 -23.80
C VAL A 979 12.14 -6.55 -23.20
N ASN A 980 12.39 -6.51 -21.89
CA ASN A 980 12.70 -5.29 -21.14
C ASN A 980 14.03 -5.34 -20.37
N ALA A 981 14.86 -6.36 -20.60
CA ALA A 981 16.13 -6.62 -19.94
C ALA A 981 16.02 -6.71 -18.40
N ALA A 982 15.07 -7.52 -17.90
CA ALA A 982 14.74 -7.66 -16.48
C ALA A 982 14.44 -6.31 -15.79
N GLY A 983 13.81 -5.40 -16.52
CA GLY A 983 13.44 -4.05 -16.07
C GLY A 983 14.54 -2.99 -16.25
N TYR A 984 15.72 -3.35 -16.75
CA TYR A 984 16.85 -2.41 -16.93
C TYR A 984 16.91 -1.75 -18.32
N GLY A 985 16.18 -2.26 -19.31
CA GLY A 985 16.18 -1.79 -20.70
C GLY A 985 17.44 -2.15 -21.50
N TRP A 986 17.29 -2.28 -22.82
CA TRP A 986 18.39 -2.68 -23.71
C TRP A 986 19.19 -1.51 -24.27
N PHE A 987 20.51 -1.63 -24.22
CA PHE A 987 21.41 -0.88 -25.08
C PHE A 987 21.63 -1.65 -26.39
N VAL A 988 21.13 -1.08 -27.48
CA VAL A 988 21.32 -1.56 -28.85
C VAL A 988 22.39 -0.69 -29.49
N ASP A 989 23.60 -1.23 -29.67
CA ASP A 989 24.74 -0.48 -30.22
C ASP A 989 24.76 -0.54 -31.75
N ASP A 990 24.43 0.56 -32.42
CA ASP A 990 24.51 0.70 -33.88
C ASP A 990 25.96 0.69 -34.43
N THR A 991 26.96 0.79 -33.54
CA THR A 991 28.39 0.84 -33.88
C THR A 991 29.21 -0.12 -32.99
N PRO A 992 28.96 -1.44 -33.05
CA PRO A 992 29.46 -2.42 -32.05
C PRO A 992 30.99 -2.54 -31.96
N ASP A 993 31.72 -2.10 -32.99
CA ASP A 993 33.19 -2.06 -33.01
C ASP A 993 33.79 -0.79 -32.39
N ASP A 994 32.96 0.23 -32.13
CA ASP A 994 33.37 1.49 -31.51
C ASP A 994 33.14 1.46 -29.99
N ASN A 995 34.21 1.22 -29.25
CA ASN A 995 34.19 1.20 -27.79
C ASN A 995 34.48 2.58 -27.16
N SER A 996 34.44 3.68 -27.92
CA SER A 996 34.77 5.02 -27.41
C SER A 996 33.83 5.53 -26.31
N GLY A 997 32.63 4.96 -26.18
CA GLY A 997 31.69 5.18 -25.07
C GLY A 997 32.03 4.44 -23.77
N TYR A 998 33.08 3.61 -23.76
CA TYR A 998 33.47 2.75 -22.66
C TYR A 998 34.94 2.96 -22.26
N TYR A 999 35.29 2.57 -21.03
CA TYR A 999 36.69 2.43 -20.60
C TYR A 999 36.93 1.00 -20.07
N ALA A 1000 38.12 0.46 -20.34
CA ALA A 1000 38.46 -0.90 -19.92
C ALA A 1000 38.79 -0.95 -18.43
N THR A 1001 38.17 -1.90 -17.72
CA THR A 1001 38.44 -2.20 -16.30
C THR A 1001 39.14 -3.56 -16.13
N GLY A 1002 39.16 -4.38 -17.18
CA GLY A 1002 39.87 -5.63 -17.28
C GLY A 1002 40.20 -5.98 -18.74
N PRO A 1003 40.86 -7.12 -19.01
CA PRO A 1003 41.19 -7.55 -20.37
C PRO A 1003 39.95 -7.85 -21.23
N TYR A 1004 38.82 -8.21 -20.61
CA TYR A 1004 37.58 -8.59 -21.28
C TYR A 1004 36.35 -7.81 -20.79
N THR A 1005 36.56 -6.75 -20.02
CA THR A 1005 35.47 -5.96 -19.41
C THR A 1005 35.63 -4.49 -19.73
N LEU A 1006 34.60 -3.93 -20.34
CA LEU A 1006 34.44 -2.51 -20.63
C LEU A 1006 33.28 -1.96 -19.79
N VAL A 1007 33.46 -0.77 -19.23
CA VAL A 1007 32.43 -0.09 -18.43
C VAL A 1007 32.06 1.23 -19.09
N ALA A 1008 30.76 1.48 -19.23
CA ALA A 1008 30.24 2.69 -19.84
C ALA A 1008 30.72 3.94 -19.06
N ALA A 1009 31.07 5.00 -19.78
CA ALA A 1009 31.55 6.23 -19.16
C ALA A 1009 30.45 6.89 -18.29
N PRO A 1010 30.73 7.27 -17.02
CA PRO A 1010 29.71 7.65 -16.03
C PRO A 1010 29.11 9.07 -16.20
N PHE A 1011 29.39 9.77 -17.31
CA PHE A 1011 29.03 11.19 -17.52
C PHE A 1011 28.07 11.41 -18.69
N GLY A 1012 26.97 10.66 -18.78
CA GLY A 1012 25.87 10.92 -19.73
C GLY A 1012 26.26 10.94 -21.21
N SER A 1013 27.48 10.50 -21.54
CA SER A 1013 28.03 10.46 -22.90
C SER A 1013 27.86 9.11 -23.56
N SER A 1014 27.47 8.07 -22.80
CA SER A 1014 27.21 6.73 -23.31
C SER A 1014 25.78 6.33 -23.01
N ALA A 1015 25.02 5.99 -24.06
CA ALA A 1015 23.65 5.49 -23.95
C ALA A 1015 23.58 4.07 -23.36
N ALA A 1016 24.74 3.45 -23.07
CA ALA A 1016 24.85 2.15 -22.42
C ALA A 1016 24.78 2.22 -20.89
N LEU A 1017 24.95 3.39 -20.26
CA LEU A 1017 25.01 3.49 -18.81
C LEU A 1017 23.64 3.18 -18.17
N GLY A 1018 23.58 2.13 -17.34
CA GLY A 1018 22.35 1.72 -16.63
C GLY A 1018 21.42 0.82 -17.44
N THR A 1019 21.77 0.51 -18.69
CA THR A 1019 21.08 -0.46 -19.56
C THR A 1019 21.93 -1.71 -19.75
N ILE A 1020 21.32 -2.78 -20.27
CA ILE A 1020 22.01 -4.04 -20.55
C ILE A 1020 22.52 -4.03 -22.00
N ASP A 1021 23.81 -4.31 -22.20
CA ASP A 1021 24.43 -4.38 -23.54
C ASP A 1021 23.94 -5.62 -24.29
N LEU A 1022 23.00 -5.43 -25.23
CA LEU A 1022 22.37 -6.52 -25.99
C LEU A 1022 23.42 -7.37 -26.74
N ARG A 1023 24.48 -6.73 -27.22
CA ARG A 1023 25.59 -7.39 -27.90
C ARG A 1023 26.28 -8.40 -26.99
N SER A 1024 26.59 -8.02 -25.74
CA SER A 1024 27.24 -8.91 -24.78
C SER A 1024 26.37 -10.13 -24.45
N VAL A 1025 25.05 -9.93 -24.32
CA VAL A 1025 24.10 -11.01 -24.08
C VAL A 1025 24.04 -11.97 -25.27
N ILE A 1026 23.83 -11.46 -26.49
CA ILE A 1026 23.81 -12.32 -27.69
C ILE A 1026 25.13 -13.08 -27.85
N LEU A 1027 26.24 -12.43 -27.55
CA LEU A 1027 27.57 -13.03 -27.65
C LEU A 1027 27.81 -14.13 -26.59
N HIS A 1028 27.25 -13.98 -25.39
CA HIS A 1028 27.22 -15.00 -24.34
C HIS A 1028 26.44 -16.23 -24.81
N GLU A 1029 25.23 -16.01 -25.32
CA GLU A 1029 24.35 -17.09 -25.79
C GLU A 1029 24.91 -17.86 -26.99
N LEU A 1030 25.54 -17.15 -27.94
CA LEU A 1030 26.27 -17.79 -29.03
C LEU A 1030 27.46 -18.62 -28.53
N GLY A 1031 28.10 -18.24 -27.42
CA GLY A 1031 29.13 -19.03 -26.76
C GLY A 1031 28.61 -20.38 -26.25
N HIS A 1032 27.43 -20.41 -25.61
CA HIS A 1032 26.76 -21.65 -25.21
C HIS A 1032 26.39 -22.52 -26.43
N LEU A 1033 25.91 -21.91 -27.52
CA LEU A 1033 25.63 -22.63 -28.76
C LEU A 1033 26.89 -23.22 -29.39
N LEU A 1034 28.06 -22.60 -29.19
CA LEU A 1034 29.36 -23.11 -29.62
C LEU A 1034 30.00 -24.10 -28.63
N GLY A 1035 29.33 -24.37 -27.50
CA GLY A 1035 29.74 -25.39 -26.52
C GLY A 1035 30.71 -24.88 -25.45
N LEU A 1036 30.69 -23.57 -25.15
CA LEU A 1036 31.45 -22.97 -24.05
C LEU A 1036 30.61 -22.95 -22.77
N ASP A 1037 31.21 -23.31 -21.64
CA ASP A 1037 30.60 -23.18 -20.32
C ASP A 1037 30.83 -21.78 -19.72
N HIS A 1038 30.14 -21.45 -18.63
CA HIS A 1038 30.34 -20.20 -17.92
C HIS A 1038 31.79 -20.00 -17.45
N GLY A 1039 32.32 -18.81 -17.70
CA GLY A 1039 33.68 -18.39 -17.33
C GLY A 1039 33.66 -17.25 -16.31
N PRO A 1040 34.71 -17.06 -15.50
CA PRO A 1040 34.69 -16.08 -14.41
C PRO A 1040 34.87 -14.62 -14.85
N ASP A 1041 35.52 -14.35 -16.00
CA ASP A 1041 36.07 -13.01 -16.29
C ASP A 1041 35.72 -12.45 -17.68
N ASP A 1042 35.02 -13.21 -18.53
CA ASP A 1042 34.78 -12.86 -19.94
C ASP A 1042 33.28 -12.79 -20.29
N VAL A 1043 32.96 -12.83 -21.59
CA VAL A 1043 31.57 -12.81 -22.07
C VAL A 1043 30.73 -13.98 -21.54
N MET A 1044 31.34 -15.11 -21.21
CA MET A 1044 30.70 -16.29 -20.64
C MET A 1044 30.40 -16.17 -19.13
N GLN A 1045 30.54 -14.99 -18.52
CA GLN A 1045 30.11 -14.82 -17.12
C GLN A 1045 28.60 -15.02 -16.99
N ALA A 1046 28.17 -15.78 -15.98
CA ALA A 1046 26.76 -16.14 -15.72
C ALA A 1046 25.87 -14.94 -15.35
N THR A 1047 26.47 -13.78 -15.15
CA THR A 1047 25.79 -12.54 -14.80
C THR A 1047 26.32 -11.36 -15.60
N LEU A 1048 25.44 -10.40 -15.92
CA LEU A 1048 25.83 -9.15 -16.57
C LEU A 1048 25.34 -7.95 -15.76
N VAL A 1049 26.28 -7.05 -15.45
CA VAL A 1049 26.00 -5.80 -14.74
C VAL A 1049 25.53 -4.72 -15.73
N PRO A 1050 24.48 -3.93 -15.42
CA PRO A 1050 24.08 -2.79 -16.25
C PRO A 1050 25.24 -1.81 -16.51
N GLY A 1051 25.36 -1.32 -17.74
CA GLY A 1051 26.45 -0.45 -18.17
C GLY A 1051 27.80 -1.13 -18.39
N GLN A 1052 27.85 -2.46 -18.38
CA GLN A 1052 29.04 -3.21 -18.80
C GLN A 1052 28.86 -3.78 -20.21
N ARG A 1053 29.96 -3.78 -20.95
CA ARG A 1053 30.15 -4.59 -22.14
C ARG A 1053 31.23 -5.63 -21.87
N ARG A 1054 30.92 -6.89 -22.18
CA ARG A 1054 31.86 -7.99 -22.09
C ARG A 1054 32.42 -8.33 -23.47
N LEU A 1055 33.71 -8.64 -23.50
CA LEU A 1055 34.46 -8.95 -24.71
C LEU A 1055 34.83 -10.42 -24.77
N LEU A 1056 35.09 -10.89 -25.98
CA LEU A 1056 35.49 -12.26 -26.31
C LEU A 1056 36.89 -12.60 -25.77
N ASN A 1057 37.07 -13.80 -25.19
CA ASN A 1057 38.39 -14.34 -24.81
C ASN A 1057 38.66 -15.80 -25.24
N TRP A 1058 37.71 -16.42 -25.94
CA TRP A 1058 37.60 -17.85 -26.23
C TRP A 1058 38.70 -18.45 -27.14
N GLU A 1059 39.75 -17.71 -27.51
CA GLU A 1059 40.97 -18.29 -28.12
C GLU A 1059 41.79 -19.16 -27.15
N SER A 1060 41.54 -19.10 -25.83
CA SER A 1060 42.36 -19.84 -24.84
C SER A 1060 41.90 -21.26 -24.50
N ALA A 1061 40.63 -21.61 -24.69
CA ALA A 1061 40.11 -22.95 -24.36
C ALA A 1061 40.43 -23.99 -25.45
N ALA A 1062 40.39 -23.59 -26.72
CA ALA A 1062 40.82 -24.43 -27.84
C ALA A 1062 42.34 -24.66 -27.82
N ASP A 1063 43.13 -23.64 -27.48
CA ASP A 1063 44.58 -23.77 -27.33
C ASP A 1063 44.98 -24.61 -26.10
N ALA A 1064 44.18 -24.63 -25.02
CA ALA A 1064 44.40 -25.52 -23.88
C ALA A 1064 44.12 -26.99 -24.22
N PHE A 1065 43.02 -27.29 -24.91
CA PHE A 1065 42.66 -28.65 -25.31
C PHE A 1065 43.66 -29.25 -26.32
N PHE A 1066 44.17 -28.45 -27.27
CA PHE A 1066 45.15 -28.92 -28.27
C PHE A 1066 46.62 -28.83 -27.81
N SER A 1067 46.96 -27.97 -26.84
CA SER A 1067 48.29 -27.97 -26.22
C SER A 1067 48.51 -29.17 -25.30
N GLU A 1068 47.47 -29.65 -24.60
CA GLU A 1068 47.51 -30.90 -23.82
C GLU A 1068 47.62 -32.15 -24.69
N LEU A 1069 47.07 -32.13 -25.92
CA LEU A 1069 47.26 -33.20 -26.90
C LEU A 1069 48.66 -33.22 -27.56
N SER A 1070 49.45 -32.16 -27.39
CA SER A 1070 50.75 -32.03 -28.06
C SER A 1070 51.96 -32.47 -27.22
N THR A 1071 51.77 -32.88 -25.95
CA THR A 1071 52.91 -33.12 -25.04
C THR A 1071 52.98 -34.45 -24.30
N ASN A 1072 52.09 -35.43 -24.49
CA ASN A 1072 52.38 -36.79 -24.02
C ASN A 1072 51.80 -37.91 -24.89
N GLU A 1073 52.71 -38.63 -25.55
CA GLU A 1073 52.47 -39.97 -26.06
C GLU A 1073 52.17 -40.96 -24.92
N THR A 1074 51.19 -41.81 -25.17
CA THR A 1074 51.06 -43.22 -24.71
C THR A 1074 50.98 -43.52 -23.21
N GLU A 1075 49.80 -43.96 -22.77
CA GLU A 1075 49.49 -45.38 -22.49
C GLU A 1075 48.16 -45.45 -21.73
N LEU A 1076 47.12 -46.04 -22.33
CA LEU A 1076 46.10 -46.86 -21.64
C LEU A 1076 45.17 -47.50 -22.70
N ASN A 1077 45.76 -48.32 -23.55
CA ASN A 1077 45.07 -49.45 -24.18
C ASN A 1077 45.49 -50.70 -23.40
N THR A 1078 44.82 -50.94 -22.27
CA THR A 1078 44.51 -52.24 -21.64
C THR A 1078 44.01 -51.96 -20.22
N PHE A 1079 42.68 -51.87 -20.05
CA PHE A 1079 41.89 -52.79 -19.22
C PHE A 1079 40.40 -52.47 -19.35
#